data_AF-A0A952UY06-F1
#
_entry.id   AF-A0A952UY06-F1
#
_cell.length_a   1.000
_cell.length_b   1.000
_cell.length_c   1.000
_cell.angle_alpha   90.00
_cell.angle_beta   90.00
_cell.angle_gamma   90.00
#
_symmetry.space_group_name_H-M   'P 1'
#
loop_
_entity.id
_entity.type
_entity.pdbx_description
1 polymer ?
#
loop_
_entity_poly.entity_id
_entity_poly.type
_entity_poly.pdbx_seq_one_letter_code
_entity_poly.pdbx_strand_id
1 'polypeptide(L)'
;MNLPYSGPLRNCLLITLGLAALTTFVHCASNAEGSVGSDESEHTEGDPTNENSVYSWVEADFASFSAASARIGTGVELPPDDPITVRLQRWADAFDATVRIMVKENAGQELAAPRPVIVVYNSRTNNAWASTARTCLGRPVDLSGIPAPGAPIPLPGVDGDAGAAPVTNISLYASNVAFGQGACAEATNWPSKSGATRWLERHSDFGPAGQTGTPCRYEWTGDRLSVVGANPDGGPYSGCTLSTYGRPADLSNLEAVTYRSSQYIYFTTRILQSLPDEKAVAMVVAHELAHFYKAHGSRHGTYNYFYEQKTPPVPGKPEPVADSAELQQRLQQLSPYFPSPITGSLMSERLRPLILDLVAAMQNGFNPPRAPEAAPFDASCTGLYTGIAPYVNELRYRGAVPSPAAIAKYLEVEKEFINCAVMTKVGPNDQIPTSNMQSLLYRNFGAGASLVPTAAPGATPPSKMLSDLFGELQGKAKELDFDSMAFKAMVVARKLGIYTMEQEADDLSMELMTKTGLDATETSDAWARWMESRIADPSQAGRYASDGIDPKECLALYRAGWMKADANGVMQPVSIPLGDLHEPHHGSCYRIYNLTRERDAHRFVTVGTVPTFETPWSEIRAAVDAAFSTLPETPAPPAPPLDADDFGIVDTY
;
A
#
# COMPACT_ATOMS: atom_id res chain seq x y z
N MET A 1 -2.27 -0.96 56.19
CA MET A 1 -1.20 -1.90 56.59
C MET A 1 0.11 -1.14 56.47
N ASN A 2 0.76 -0.92 57.61
CA ASN A 2 2.08 -0.30 57.71
C ASN A 2 3.16 -1.27 57.24
N LEU A 3 4.19 -0.78 56.55
CA LEU A 3 5.57 -0.75 57.07
C LEU A 3 6.47 0.15 56.18
N PRO A 4 7.46 0.86 56.77
CA PRO A 4 8.32 1.86 56.12
C PRO A 4 9.73 1.31 55.84
N TYR A 5 10.54 1.99 55.02
CA TYR A 5 12.00 1.95 55.16
C TYR A 5 12.67 3.26 54.74
N SER A 6 13.64 3.66 55.55
CA SER A 6 14.29 4.96 55.63
C SER A 6 15.82 4.83 55.47
N GLY A 7 16.39 5.59 54.52
CA GLY A 7 17.76 6.17 54.51
C GLY A 7 18.99 5.23 54.51
N PRO A 8 20.24 5.76 54.42
CA PRO A 8 20.61 7.19 54.44
C PRO A 8 21.66 7.66 53.38
N LEU A 9 21.76 8.98 53.29
CA LEU A 9 22.82 9.80 52.69
C LEU A 9 24.23 9.52 53.27
N ARG A 10 25.27 9.69 52.45
CA ARG A 10 26.61 10.14 52.89
C ARG A 10 27.20 11.17 51.94
N ASN A 11 27.58 12.31 52.55
CA ASN A 11 28.32 13.45 52.02
C ASN A 11 29.80 13.15 51.78
N CYS A 12 30.42 13.92 50.86
CA CYS A 12 31.80 14.46 50.83
C CYS A 12 32.09 14.80 49.35
N LEU A 13 32.71 15.90 48.90
CA LEU A 13 33.48 16.97 49.52
C LEU A 13 33.68 18.05 48.42
N LEU A 14 33.56 19.33 48.78
CA LEU A 14 33.94 20.49 47.96
C LEU A 14 35.48 20.62 47.89
N ILE A 15 36.03 20.76 46.68
CA ILE A 15 37.31 21.47 46.44
C ILE A 15 37.13 22.38 45.23
N THR A 16 37.48 23.65 45.44
CA THR A 16 37.38 24.77 44.50
C THR A 16 38.74 25.05 43.83
N LEU A 17 38.69 25.68 42.64
CA LEU A 17 39.72 26.49 41.94
C LEU A 17 40.84 25.79 41.14
N GLY A 18 40.96 26.19 39.86
CA GLY A 18 42.24 26.16 39.14
C GLY A 18 42.18 26.13 37.59
N LEU A 19 42.56 27.26 36.98
CA LEU A 19 42.79 27.56 35.56
C LEU A 19 43.36 26.47 34.62
N ALA A 20 42.89 26.52 33.37
CA ALA A 20 43.60 26.46 32.07
C ALA A 20 44.61 25.32 31.77
N ALA A 21 44.29 24.49 30.77
CA ALA A 21 45.25 24.04 29.75
C ALA A 21 44.55 23.35 28.56
N LEU A 22 44.76 23.89 27.37
CA LEU A 22 44.68 23.19 26.08
C LEU A 22 45.43 21.85 26.18
N THR A 23 44.78 20.73 25.89
CA THR A 23 45.45 19.55 25.31
C THR A 23 44.48 18.82 24.39
N THR A 24 44.94 18.69 23.15
CA THR A 24 44.41 17.88 22.06
C THR A 24 44.32 16.41 22.43
N PHE A 25 43.11 15.85 22.46
CA PHE A 25 42.90 14.41 22.32
C PHE A 25 42.47 14.10 20.88
N VAL A 26 43.46 13.74 20.08
CA VAL A 26 43.28 12.94 18.87
C VAL A 26 42.81 11.56 19.33
N HIS A 27 41.52 11.27 19.20
CA HIS A 27 41.02 9.90 19.27
C HIS A 27 41.22 9.26 17.89
N CYS A 28 42.26 8.43 17.78
CA CYS A 28 42.34 7.43 16.72
C CYS A 28 41.23 6.40 16.98
N ALA A 29 40.08 6.56 16.32
CA ALA A 29 39.14 5.46 16.14
C ALA A 29 39.75 4.50 15.11
N SER A 30 40.09 3.31 15.59
CA SER A 30 40.57 2.20 14.79
C SER A 30 39.49 1.73 13.82
N ASN A 31 39.89 1.63 12.55
CA ASN A 31 39.16 1.03 11.44
C ASN A 31 38.50 -0.31 11.83
N ALA A 32 37.17 -0.34 11.76
CA ALA A 32 36.42 -1.56 11.51
C ALA A 32 35.97 -1.51 10.04
N GLU A 33 36.86 -1.96 9.16
CA GLU A 33 36.50 -2.36 7.81
C GLU A 33 35.70 -3.67 7.91
N GLY A 34 34.52 -3.71 7.30
CA GLY A 34 33.79 -4.98 7.08
C GLY A 34 32.33 -5.02 7.47
N SER A 35 31.54 -4.00 7.16
CA SER A 35 30.10 -4.16 6.91
C SER A 35 29.65 -3.01 6.02
N VAL A 36 29.75 -3.19 4.70
CA VAL A 36 28.99 -2.38 3.74
C VAL A 36 27.60 -2.99 3.67
N GLY A 37 26.87 -2.91 4.78
CA GLY A 37 25.42 -2.96 4.81
C GLY A 37 25.01 -1.54 5.09
N SER A 38 24.44 -0.84 4.09
CA SER A 38 23.79 0.44 4.33
C SER A 38 22.65 0.19 5.31
N ASP A 39 22.73 0.76 6.51
CA ASP A 39 21.62 0.83 7.48
C ASP A 39 20.51 1.71 6.86
N GLU A 40 19.69 1.13 6.00
CA GLU A 40 18.52 1.76 5.35
C GLU A 40 17.35 2.01 6.32
N SER A 41 17.54 1.71 7.61
CA SER A 41 16.56 1.89 8.70
C SER A 41 16.49 3.31 9.25
N GLU A 42 17.18 4.29 8.66
CA GLU A 42 17.07 5.71 9.04
C GLU A 42 16.30 6.51 7.96
N HIS A 43 15.30 7.31 8.35
CA HIS A 43 14.86 8.45 7.52
C HIS A 43 15.97 9.44 7.79
N THR A 44 16.98 9.38 6.94
CA THR A 44 18.12 10.26 7.03
C THR A 44 17.72 11.51 6.30
N GLU A 45 17.52 12.61 7.03
CA GLU A 45 17.36 13.93 6.42
C GLU A 45 18.45 14.11 5.35
N GLY A 46 18.03 14.51 4.15
CA GLY A 46 18.91 14.59 2.99
C GLY A 46 18.93 13.34 2.10
N ASP A 47 18.28 12.24 2.48
CA ASP A 47 18.22 11.03 1.67
C ASP A 47 16.82 10.81 1.06
N PRO A 48 16.54 11.45 -0.10
CA PRO A 48 15.20 11.46 -0.67
C PRO A 48 14.86 10.18 -1.45
N THR A 49 15.82 9.28 -1.67
CA THR A 49 15.63 8.07 -2.48
C THR A 49 16.18 6.84 -1.77
N ASN A 50 15.43 5.74 -1.74
CA ASN A 50 15.97 4.48 -1.21
C ASN A 50 17.07 3.90 -2.12
N GLU A 51 16.98 4.13 -3.43
CA GLU A 51 17.99 3.68 -4.38
C GLU A 51 18.03 4.57 -5.63
N ASN A 52 19.22 5.06 -6.00
CA ASN A 52 19.43 5.90 -7.18
C ASN A 52 19.81 5.08 -8.45
N SER A 53 18.94 4.17 -8.89
CA SER A 53 19.15 3.33 -10.07
C SER A 53 18.14 3.65 -11.18
N VAL A 54 18.60 3.76 -12.43
CA VAL A 54 17.70 3.95 -13.60
C VAL A 54 16.62 2.86 -13.72
N TYR A 55 16.81 1.69 -13.11
CA TYR A 55 15.86 0.57 -13.13
C TYR A 55 14.79 0.65 -12.02
N SER A 56 14.91 1.60 -11.09
CA SER A 56 13.90 1.89 -10.07
C SER A 56 12.71 2.67 -10.64
N TRP A 57 12.92 3.39 -11.75
CA TRP A 57 11.91 4.22 -12.41
C TRP A 57 11.67 3.84 -13.87
N VAL A 58 10.49 4.18 -14.37
CA VAL A 58 10.08 3.98 -15.76
C VAL A 58 9.70 5.32 -16.36
N GLU A 59 10.54 5.77 -17.29
CA GLU A 59 10.19 6.83 -18.23
C GLU A 59 9.53 6.17 -19.44
N ALA A 60 8.29 6.54 -19.72
CA ALA A 60 7.55 6.05 -20.88
C ALA A 60 6.74 7.22 -21.44
N ASP A 61 6.40 7.17 -22.73
CA ASP A 61 5.42 8.11 -23.26
C ASP A 61 4.04 7.83 -22.65
N PHE A 62 3.20 8.87 -22.55
CA PHE A 62 1.96 8.76 -21.81
C PHE A 62 0.99 7.77 -22.45
N ALA A 63 0.99 7.63 -23.78
CA ALA A 63 0.11 6.68 -24.47
C ALA A 63 0.51 5.24 -24.17
N SER A 64 1.81 4.92 -24.20
CA SER A 64 2.32 3.59 -23.82
C SER A 64 2.10 3.30 -22.34
N PHE A 65 2.35 4.27 -21.46
CA PHE A 65 2.06 4.15 -20.03
C PHE A 65 0.57 3.88 -19.80
N SER A 66 -0.29 4.68 -20.43
CA SER A 66 -1.74 4.58 -20.31
C SER A 66 -2.23 3.20 -20.78
N ALA A 67 -1.74 2.72 -21.92
CA ALA A 67 -2.07 1.38 -22.40
C ALA A 67 -1.65 0.26 -21.42
N ALA A 68 -0.54 0.44 -20.71
CA ALA A 68 0.02 -0.56 -19.79
C ALA A 68 -0.50 -0.44 -18.34
N SER A 69 -1.03 0.72 -17.97
CA SER A 69 -1.50 0.99 -16.63
C SER A 69 -2.96 0.57 -16.50
N ALA A 70 -3.20 -0.51 -15.77
CA ALA A 70 -4.56 -0.89 -15.41
C ALA A 70 -5.23 0.19 -14.54
N ARG A 71 -4.46 0.96 -13.75
CA ARG A 71 -4.94 1.91 -12.74
C ARG A 71 -5.12 3.34 -13.26
N ILE A 72 -5.52 3.54 -14.51
CA ILE A 72 -5.82 4.90 -14.96
C ILE A 72 -7.08 5.41 -14.25
N GLY A 73 -6.98 6.63 -13.71
CA GLY A 73 -8.10 7.30 -13.05
C GLY A 73 -9.33 7.34 -13.94
N THR A 74 -10.51 7.14 -13.33
CA THR A 74 -11.77 7.34 -14.03
C THR A 74 -12.00 8.85 -14.19
N GLY A 75 -11.95 9.36 -15.42
CA GLY A 75 -12.17 10.77 -15.69
C GLY A 75 -11.73 11.22 -17.07
N VAL A 76 -11.95 12.50 -17.38
CA VAL A 76 -11.40 13.15 -18.57
C VAL A 76 -10.10 13.83 -18.16
N GLU A 77 -9.00 13.45 -18.76
CA GLU A 77 -7.71 14.11 -18.55
C GLU A 77 -7.81 15.58 -18.99
N LEU A 78 -7.35 16.49 -18.13
CA LEU A 78 -7.17 17.88 -18.49
C LEU A 78 -5.93 18.03 -19.37
N PRO A 79 -5.95 18.91 -20.40
CA PRO A 79 -4.78 19.14 -21.23
C PRO A 79 -3.52 19.48 -20.41
N PRO A 80 -2.31 19.10 -20.88
CA PRO A 80 -1.06 19.46 -20.20
C PRO A 80 -0.83 20.97 -20.04
N ASP A 81 -1.42 21.78 -20.92
CA ASP A 81 -1.39 23.24 -20.90
C ASP A 81 -2.56 23.88 -20.15
N ASP A 82 -3.44 23.08 -19.52
CA ASP A 82 -4.49 23.57 -18.63
C ASP A 82 -3.86 24.34 -17.45
N PRO A 83 -4.40 25.52 -17.05
CA PRO A 83 -3.83 26.31 -15.96
C PRO A 83 -3.66 25.53 -14.65
N ILE A 84 -4.54 24.57 -14.35
CA ILE A 84 -4.47 23.72 -13.17
C ILE A 84 -3.24 22.80 -13.27
N THR A 85 -3.11 22.07 -14.39
CA THR A 85 -1.99 21.15 -14.64
C THR A 85 -0.65 21.88 -14.61
N VAL A 86 -0.55 23.03 -15.28
CA VAL A 86 0.66 23.87 -15.31
C VAL A 86 1.03 24.34 -13.89
N ARG A 87 0.05 24.72 -13.06
CA ARG A 87 0.31 25.17 -11.69
C ARG A 87 0.88 24.05 -10.83
N LEU A 88 0.29 22.87 -10.86
CA LEU A 88 0.79 21.71 -10.12
C LEU A 88 2.15 21.26 -10.64
N GLN A 89 2.36 21.26 -11.96
CA GLN A 89 3.66 20.89 -12.55
C GLN A 89 4.77 21.81 -12.06
N ARG A 90 4.54 23.12 -11.96
CA ARG A 90 5.53 24.06 -11.42
C ARG A 90 5.90 23.77 -9.96
N TRP A 91 4.95 23.33 -9.14
CA TRP A 91 5.25 22.84 -7.79
C TRP A 91 6.09 21.56 -7.84
N ALA A 92 5.71 20.60 -8.67
CA ALA A 92 6.45 19.35 -8.82
C ALA A 92 7.89 19.58 -9.31
N ASP A 93 8.08 20.51 -10.23
CA ASP A 93 9.39 20.91 -10.76
C ASP A 93 10.29 21.54 -9.68
N ALA A 94 9.71 22.35 -8.79
CA ALA A 94 10.45 22.97 -7.68
C ALA A 94 10.94 21.90 -6.69
N PHE A 95 10.07 20.93 -6.36
CA PHE A 95 10.45 19.82 -5.48
C PHE A 95 11.44 18.85 -6.15
N ASP A 96 11.27 18.51 -7.43
CA ASP A 96 12.25 17.72 -8.20
C ASP A 96 13.63 18.39 -8.21
N ALA A 97 13.69 19.71 -8.44
CA ALA A 97 14.94 20.46 -8.38
C ALA A 97 15.61 20.33 -7.00
N THR A 98 14.82 20.43 -5.92
CA THR A 98 15.30 20.22 -4.54
C THR A 98 15.84 18.81 -4.33
N VAL A 99 15.13 17.77 -4.75
CA VAL A 99 15.58 16.37 -4.64
C VAL A 99 16.88 16.14 -5.41
N ARG A 100 17.00 16.68 -6.62
CA ARG A 100 18.24 16.58 -7.42
C ARG A 100 19.43 17.23 -6.72
N ILE A 101 19.22 18.37 -6.06
CA ILE A 101 20.26 19.02 -5.24
C ILE A 101 20.64 18.13 -4.07
N MET A 102 19.66 17.61 -3.32
CA MET A 102 19.89 16.73 -2.16
C MET A 102 20.72 15.49 -2.54
N VAL A 103 20.33 14.77 -3.60
CA VAL A 103 21.05 13.58 -4.07
C VAL A 103 22.48 13.93 -4.50
N LYS A 104 22.66 15.05 -5.19
CA LYS A 104 23.98 15.51 -5.63
C LYS A 104 24.89 15.90 -4.47
N GLU A 105 24.35 16.60 -3.47
CA GLU A 105 25.11 17.02 -2.29
C GLU A 105 25.48 15.84 -1.39
N ASN A 106 24.57 14.88 -1.19
CA ASN A 106 24.76 13.78 -0.24
C ASN A 106 25.45 12.55 -0.84
N ALA A 107 25.09 12.16 -2.06
CA ALA A 107 25.67 10.98 -2.72
C ALA A 107 26.78 11.32 -3.73
N GLY A 108 26.96 12.61 -4.08
CA GLY A 108 27.90 13.01 -5.14
C GLY A 108 27.49 12.53 -6.53
N GLN A 109 26.22 12.19 -6.73
CA GLN A 109 25.69 11.60 -7.96
C GLN A 109 24.52 12.44 -8.50
N GLU A 110 24.34 12.42 -9.82
CA GLU A 110 23.11 12.95 -10.41
C GLU A 110 21.95 11.97 -10.13
N LEU A 111 20.76 12.51 -9.86
CA LEU A 111 19.56 11.70 -9.70
C LEU A 111 19.18 11.02 -11.03
N ALA A 112 19.08 9.70 -11.00
CA ALA A 112 18.74 8.85 -12.13
C ALA A 112 17.23 8.84 -12.46
N ALA A 113 16.39 9.24 -11.50
CA ALA A 113 14.95 9.33 -11.69
C ALA A 113 14.60 10.32 -12.82
N PRO A 114 13.64 9.97 -13.70
CA PRO A 114 13.11 10.91 -14.68
C PRO A 114 12.40 12.07 -13.98
N ARG A 115 12.21 13.17 -14.69
CA ARG A 115 11.46 14.31 -14.14
C ARG A 115 9.98 13.92 -13.99
N PRO A 116 9.35 14.16 -12.84
CA PRO A 116 7.95 13.84 -12.64
C PRO A 116 7.05 14.72 -13.52
N VAL A 117 5.93 14.13 -13.96
CA VAL A 117 4.93 14.73 -14.84
C VAL A 117 3.57 14.66 -14.16
N ILE A 118 2.94 15.82 -13.97
CA ILE A 118 1.61 15.93 -13.38
C ILE A 118 0.54 15.62 -14.43
N VAL A 119 -0.43 14.80 -14.04
CA VAL A 119 -1.62 14.49 -14.84
C VAL A 119 -2.86 14.75 -13.99
N VAL A 120 -3.77 15.57 -14.50
CA VAL A 120 -5.00 15.93 -13.77
C VAL A 120 -6.20 15.31 -14.46
N TYR A 121 -6.97 14.51 -13.73
CA TYR A 121 -8.27 14.00 -14.19
C TYR A 121 -9.41 14.86 -13.65
N ASN A 122 -10.30 15.28 -14.54
CA ASN A 122 -11.61 15.75 -14.13
C ASN A 122 -12.44 14.56 -13.63
N SER A 123 -12.54 14.43 -12.31
CA SER A 123 -13.14 13.27 -11.65
C SER A 123 -13.77 13.62 -10.31
N ARG A 124 -14.86 12.92 -9.97
CA ARG A 124 -15.51 12.99 -8.65
C ARG A 124 -14.78 12.17 -7.58
N THR A 125 -13.86 11.30 -7.97
CA THR A 125 -13.02 10.53 -7.05
C THR A 125 -12.07 11.48 -6.34
N ASN A 126 -12.00 11.45 -5.01
CA ASN A 126 -11.07 12.28 -4.26
C ASN A 126 -9.74 11.53 -4.06
N ASN A 127 -8.76 11.75 -4.93
CA ASN A 127 -7.48 11.06 -4.86
C ASN A 127 -6.33 11.84 -5.50
N ALA A 128 -5.13 11.62 -5.00
CA ALA A 128 -3.87 11.84 -5.69
C ALA A 128 -3.02 10.59 -5.50
N TRP A 129 -2.11 10.30 -6.43
CA TRP A 129 -1.21 9.15 -6.30
C TRP A 129 0.01 9.30 -7.21
N ALA A 130 1.18 8.89 -6.74
CA ALA A 130 2.25 8.47 -7.62
C ALA A 130 1.90 7.12 -8.26
N SER A 131 2.15 6.99 -9.55
CA SER A 131 1.79 5.76 -10.27
C SER A 131 2.97 4.80 -10.41
N THR A 132 2.64 3.53 -10.50
CA THR A 132 3.57 2.50 -10.97
C THR A 132 3.27 2.17 -12.43
N ALA A 133 4.32 1.83 -13.18
CA ALA A 133 4.23 1.30 -14.52
C ALA A 133 4.57 -0.18 -14.50
N ARG A 134 3.75 -0.96 -15.21
CA ARG A 134 4.06 -2.35 -15.55
C ARG A 134 5.07 -2.34 -16.71
N THR A 135 6.26 -2.88 -16.49
CA THR A 135 7.34 -2.88 -17.49
C THR A 135 7.79 -4.28 -17.82
N CYS A 136 7.95 -4.54 -19.11
CA CYS A 136 8.36 -5.84 -19.61
C CYS A 136 9.88 -5.97 -19.61
N LEU A 137 10.36 -7.01 -18.92
CA LEU A 137 11.75 -7.46 -18.93
C LEU A 137 12.09 -8.28 -20.19
N GLY A 138 11.08 -8.50 -21.04
CA GLY A 138 11.13 -9.36 -22.20
C GLY A 138 10.66 -10.77 -21.85
N ARG A 139 10.79 -11.69 -22.81
CA ARG A 139 10.58 -13.11 -22.56
C ARG A 139 11.81 -13.64 -21.80
N PRO A 140 11.68 -13.98 -20.51
CA PRO A 140 12.83 -14.39 -19.71
C PRO A 140 13.37 -15.76 -20.12
N VAL A 141 12.66 -16.49 -20.98
CA VAL A 141 13.01 -17.86 -21.35
C VAL A 141 12.76 -18.11 -22.82
N ASP A 142 13.79 -18.57 -23.51
CA ASP A 142 13.59 -19.43 -24.66
C ASP A 142 13.03 -20.78 -24.16
N LEU A 143 11.70 -20.87 -24.09
CA LEU A 143 11.01 -22.10 -23.65
C LEU A 143 11.26 -23.28 -24.59
N SER A 144 11.91 -23.09 -25.75
CA SER A 144 12.22 -24.18 -26.67
C SER A 144 13.16 -25.24 -26.06
N GLY A 145 13.90 -24.88 -25.00
CA GLY A 145 14.74 -25.79 -24.23
C GLY A 145 14.05 -26.54 -23.09
N ILE A 146 12.78 -26.25 -22.77
CA ILE A 146 12.04 -26.96 -21.73
C ILE A 146 11.35 -28.18 -22.35
N PRO A 147 11.63 -29.42 -21.89
CA PRO A 147 10.98 -30.61 -22.41
C PRO A 147 9.45 -30.53 -22.32
N ALA A 148 8.76 -31.11 -23.30
CA ALA A 148 7.30 -31.17 -23.31
C ALA A 148 6.74 -31.81 -22.02
N PRO A 149 5.50 -31.44 -21.59
CA PRO A 149 4.88 -32.04 -20.41
C PRO A 149 4.94 -33.57 -20.43
N GLY A 150 5.56 -34.16 -19.40
CA GLY A 150 5.74 -35.62 -19.28
C GLY A 150 7.08 -36.16 -19.77
N ALA A 151 7.95 -35.34 -20.36
CA ALA A 151 9.34 -35.72 -20.57
C ALA A 151 10.11 -35.63 -19.24
N PRO A 152 10.91 -36.66 -18.88
CA PRO A 152 11.70 -36.63 -17.65
C PRO A 152 12.68 -35.45 -17.70
N ILE A 153 12.58 -34.56 -16.72
CA ILE A 153 13.59 -33.53 -16.47
C ILE A 153 14.84 -34.29 -15.99
N PRO A 154 15.99 -34.18 -16.67
CA PRO A 154 17.22 -34.78 -16.17
C PRO A 154 17.57 -34.06 -14.87
N LEU A 155 17.31 -34.71 -13.72
CA LEU A 155 17.84 -34.23 -12.46
C LEU A 155 19.37 -34.29 -12.57
N PRO A 156 20.10 -33.23 -12.20
CA PRO A 156 21.56 -33.28 -12.17
C PRO A 156 22.00 -34.49 -11.35
N GLY A 157 22.74 -35.38 -12.01
CA GLY A 157 23.36 -36.52 -11.36
C GLY A 157 24.24 -36.04 -10.22
N VAL A 158 24.02 -36.61 -9.04
CA VAL A 158 24.83 -36.39 -7.84
C VAL A 158 26.18 -37.12 -7.94
N ASP A 159 26.45 -37.81 -9.05
CA ASP A 159 27.69 -38.56 -9.25
C ASP A 159 28.47 -37.97 -10.42
N GLY A 160 29.70 -37.53 -10.10
CA GLY A 160 30.51 -36.65 -10.93
C GLY A 160 30.93 -37.23 -12.28
N ASP A 161 30.89 -36.37 -13.29
CA ASP A 161 31.96 -36.27 -14.28
C ASP A 161 31.89 -34.91 -15.00
N ALA A 162 33.06 -34.34 -15.25
CA ALA A 162 33.25 -33.03 -15.87
C ALA A 162 32.79 -33.07 -17.34
N GLY A 163 31.76 -32.30 -17.70
CA GLY A 163 31.45 -32.13 -19.13
C GLY A 163 30.10 -31.55 -19.56
N ALA A 164 29.16 -31.20 -18.67
CA ALA A 164 27.87 -30.66 -19.10
C ALA A 164 27.64 -29.21 -18.65
N ALA A 165 27.49 -28.31 -19.62
CA ALA A 165 26.74 -27.07 -19.50
C ALA A 165 25.69 -27.03 -20.63
N PRO A 166 24.56 -26.30 -20.51
CA PRO A 166 24.13 -25.48 -19.39
C PRO A 166 22.85 -26.01 -18.74
N VAL A 167 22.78 -25.77 -17.43
CA VAL A 167 21.57 -25.86 -16.64
C VAL A 167 20.62 -24.74 -17.11
N THR A 168 19.44 -25.07 -17.63
CA THR A 168 18.32 -24.11 -17.78
C THR A 168 17.65 -23.90 -16.42
N ASN A 169 18.43 -23.47 -15.43
CA ASN A 169 17.88 -22.96 -14.18
C ASN A 169 17.39 -21.54 -14.47
N ILE A 170 16.07 -21.38 -14.61
CA ILE A 170 15.44 -20.07 -14.54
C ILE A 170 15.34 -19.76 -13.05
N SER A 171 16.37 -19.09 -12.55
CA SER A 171 16.40 -18.58 -11.19
C SER A 171 15.91 -17.14 -11.24
N LEU A 172 14.64 -16.92 -10.91
CA LEU A 172 14.14 -15.57 -10.64
C LEU A 172 14.10 -15.41 -9.13
N TYR A 173 14.85 -14.44 -8.62
CA TYR A 173 15.04 -14.27 -7.19
C TYR A 173 14.11 -13.23 -6.56
N ALA A 174 13.30 -12.51 -7.34
CA ALA A 174 12.57 -11.35 -6.84
C ALA A 174 11.06 -11.59 -6.71
N SER A 175 10.49 -11.25 -5.55
CA SER A 175 9.05 -11.11 -5.29
C SER A 175 8.35 -10.10 -6.21
N ASN A 176 9.13 -9.30 -6.95
CA ASN A 176 8.68 -8.19 -7.79
C ASN A 176 8.57 -8.53 -9.29
N VAL A 177 8.87 -9.77 -9.71
CA VAL A 177 8.68 -10.21 -11.10
C VAL A 177 7.41 -11.05 -11.19
N ALA A 178 6.38 -10.47 -11.78
CA ALA A 178 5.17 -11.19 -12.15
C ALA A 178 5.30 -11.69 -13.59
N PHE A 179 4.47 -12.67 -13.94
CA PHE A 179 4.20 -13.01 -15.33
C PHE A 179 2.76 -12.67 -15.61
N GLY A 180 2.51 -11.92 -16.67
CA GLY A 180 1.16 -11.60 -17.10
C GLY A 180 1.09 -11.40 -18.60
N GLN A 181 -0.12 -11.47 -19.12
CA GLN A 181 -0.46 -10.98 -20.45
C GLN A 181 -0.89 -9.51 -20.34
N GLY A 182 -0.80 -8.73 -21.42
CA GLY A 182 -1.21 -7.32 -21.44
C GLY A 182 -0.09 -6.39 -21.91
N ALA A 183 -0.45 -5.12 -22.13
CA ALA A 183 0.52 -4.11 -22.55
C ALA A 183 1.51 -3.79 -21.43
N CYS A 184 2.74 -3.48 -21.82
CA CYS A 184 3.78 -2.99 -20.96
C CYS A 184 4.21 -1.59 -21.39
N ALA A 185 4.56 -0.77 -20.42
CA ALA A 185 5.25 0.47 -20.68
C ALA A 185 6.69 0.13 -21.12
N GLU A 186 7.09 0.59 -22.30
CA GLU A 186 8.48 0.51 -22.72
C GLU A 186 9.27 1.61 -21.99
N ALA A 187 10.16 1.19 -21.08
CA ALA A 187 11.00 2.09 -20.32
C ALA A 187 12.11 2.65 -21.21
N THR A 188 11.98 3.89 -21.65
CA THR A 188 12.93 4.57 -22.55
C THR A 188 14.22 4.99 -21.84
N ASN A 189 14.18 5.14 -20.50
CA ASN A 189 15.33 5.44 -19.67
C ASN A 189 16.21 4.22 -19.35
N TRP A 190 15.74 3.00 -19.63
CA TRP A 190 16.50 1.78 -19.32
C TRP A 190 17.57 1.50 -20.37
N PRO A 191 18.86 1.40 -19.99
CA PRO A 191 19.94 1.11 -20.94
C PRO A 191 19.75 -0.23 -21.66
N SER A 192 19.20 -1.24 -20.98
CA SER A 192 18.74 -2.49 -21.59
C SER A 192 17.83 -3.31 -20.64
N LYS A 193 16.91 -4.10 -21.20
CA LYS A 193 16.10 -5.07 -20.45
C LYS A 193 16.95 -6.13 -19.72
N SER A 194 18.07 -6.54 -20.33
CA SER A 194 19.01 -7.48 -19.70
C SER A 194 19.71 -6.86 -18.48
N GLY A 195 19.98 -5.55 -18.51
CA GLY A 195 20.53 -4.80 -17.39
C GLY A 195 19.54 -4.71 -16.23
N ALA A 196 18.26 -4.44 -16.54
CA ALA A 196 17.18 -4.44 -15.56
C ALA A 196 17.02 -5.82 -14.88
N THR A 197 17.08 -6.90 -15.66
CA THR A 197 17.02 -8.28 -15.14
C THR A 197 18.19 -8.56 -14.18
N ARG A 198 19.43 -8.26 -14.60
CA ARG A 198 20.61 -8.43 -13.73
C ARG A 198 20.59 -7.54 -12.49
N TRP A 199 20.01 -6.34 -12.60
CA TRP A 199 19.86 -5.44 -11.47
C TRP A 199 18.86 -6.03 -10.47
N LEU A 200 17.70 -6.49 -10.94
CA LEU A 200 16.70 -7.21 -10.16
C LEU A 200 17.25 -8.44 -9.44
N GLU A 201 18.11 -9.22 -10.12
CA GLU A 201 18.80 -10.38 -9.55
C GLU A 201 19.77 -10.02 -8.42
N ARG A 202 20.38 -8.83 -8.45
CA ARG A 202 21.28 -8.37 -7.37
C ARG A 202 20.54 -7.75 -6.20
N HIS A 203 19.39 -7.15 -6.46
CA HIS A 203 18.61 -6.43 -5.45
C HIS A 203 17.49 -7.28 -4.89
N SER A 204 17.45 -8.59 -5.21
CA SER A 204 16.50 -9.56 -4.68
C SER A 204 16.63 -9.84 -3.17
N ASP A 205 17.43 -9.06 -2.43
CA ASP A 205 17.40 -8.94 -0.97
C ASP A 205 16.06 -8.39 -0.42
N PHE A 206 14.99 -8.41 -1.23
CA PHE A 206 13.59 -8.27 -0.84
C PHE A 206 13.08 -9.41 0.07
N GLY A 207 13.95 -10.34 0.49
CA GLY A 207 13.67 -11.27 1.59
C GLY A 207 13.92 -10.60 2.96
N PRO A 208 13.34 -11.11 4.06
CA PRO A 208 13.57 -10.55 5.40
C PRO A 208 15.08 -10.45 5.69
N ALA A 209 15.48 -9.29 6.23
CA ALA A 209 16.88 -8.90 6.46
C ALA A 209 17.70 -10.05 7.09
N GLY A 210 18.78 -10.45 6.41
CA GLY A 210 19.72 -11.47 6.89
C GLY A 210 19.60 -12.85 6.23
N GLN A 211 18.65 -13.08 5.31
CA GLN A 211 18.62 -14.28 4.48
C GLN A 211 19.09 -13.97 3.06
N THR A 212 20.34 -14.31 2.73
CA THR A 212 20.79 -14.39 1.33
C THR A 212 19.94 -15.45 0.64
N GLY A 213 18.86 -15.03 -0.02
CA GLY A 213 17.81 -15.91 -0.51
C GLY A 213 18.32 -16.92 -1.53
N THR A 214 18.05 -18.20 -1.28
CA THR A 214 18.08 -19.26 -2.30
C THR A 214 17.10 -18.88 -3.43
N PRO A 215 17.44 -19.06 -4.72
CA PRO A 215 16.53 -18.69 -5.81
C PRO A 215 15.16 -19.33 -5.68
N CYS A 216 14.10 -18.58 -5.98
CA CYS A 216 12.87 -19.24 -6.40
C CYS A 216 13.18 -20.04 -7.68
N ARG A 217 12.83 -21.33 -7.68
CA ARG A 217 12.91 -22.19 -8.86
C ARG A 217 11.51 -22.33 -9.46
N TYR A 218 11.42 -22.66 -10.73
CA TYR A 218 10.16 -23.05 -11.34
C TYR A 218 10.15 -24.55 -11.56
N GLU A 219 9.07 -25.21 -11.18
CA GLU A 219 8.85 -26.62 -11.45
C GLU A 219 7.53 -26.82 -12.18
N TRP A 220 7.54 -27.70 -13.17
CA TRP A 220 6.33 -28.15 -13.85
C TRP A 220 5.68 -29.28 -13.05
N THR A 221 4.41 -29.10 -12.68
CA THR A 221 3.57 -30.19 -12.17
C THR A 221 2.43 -30.42 -13.18
N GLY A 222 2.63 -31.37 -14.10
CA GLY A 222 1.69 -31.62 -15.20
C GLY A 222 1.67 -30.48 -16.22
N ASP A 223 0.51 -29.85 -16.42
CA ASP A 223 0.30 -28.70 -17.33
C ASP A 223 0.40 -27.34 -16.62
N ARG A 224 0.96 -27.31 -15.40
CA ARG A 224 1.11 -26.10 -14.58
C ARG A 224 2.57 -25.79 -14.26
N LEU A 225 2.97 -24.56 -14.51
CA LEU A 225 4.22 -24.00 -14.00
C LEU A 225 3.97 -23.50 -12.57
N SER A 226 4.76 -23.97 -11.61
CA SER A 226 4.71 -23.57 -10.20
C SER A 226 6.03 -22.96 -9.79
N VAL A 227 5.99 -21.92 -8.96
CA VAL A 227 7.18 -21.38 -8.30
C VAL A 227 7.45 -22.20 -7.05
N VAL A 228 8.61 -22.83 -6.94
CA VAL A 228 9.02 -23.66 -5.79
C VAL A 228 10.24 -23.02 -5.16
N GLY A 229 10.08 -22.52 -3.94
CA GLY A 229 11.22 -22.11 -3.12
C GLY A 229 11.94 -23.36 -2.60
N ALA A 230 13.21 -23.54 -2.95
CA ALA A 230 14.00 -24.67 -2.46
C ALA A 230 14.52 -24.39 -1.05
N ASN A 231 13.73 -24.67 -0.01
CA ASN A 231 14.22 -24.62 1.36
C ASN A 231 15.12 -25.84 1.59
N PRO A 232 16.39 -25.68 2.02
CA PRO A 232 17.22 -26.82 2.42
C PRO A 232 16.53 -27.75 3.42
N ASP A 233 15.61 -27.18 4.22
CA ASP A 233 14.90 -27.87 5.30
C ASP A 233 13.46 -28.31 4.93
N GLY A 234 13.03 -28.15 3.67
CA GLY A 234 11.75 -28.65 3.17
C GLY A 234 10.48 -27.90 3.63
N GLY A 235 10.60 -26.77 4.32
CA GLY A 235 9.46 -25.91 4.66
C GLY A 235 9.05 -24.98 3.51
N PRO A 236 7.76 -24.61 3.37
CA PRO A 236 7.34 -23.61 2.38
C PRO A 236 8.01 -22.27 2.65
N TYR A 237 8.69 -21.69 1.66
CA TYR A 237 9.27 -20.35 1.78
C TYR A 237 8.16 -19.29 1.84
N SER A 238 8.17 -18.47 2.88
CA SER A 238 7.53 -17.16 2.89
C SER A 238 8.36 -16.23 1.98
N GLY A 239 7.93 -16.02 0.73
CA GLY A 239 8.59 -15.05 -0.18
C GLY A 239 8.48 -15.38 -1.67
N CYS A 240 8.36 -16.67 -2.03
CA CYS A 240 8.04 -17.07 -3.40
C CYS A 240 6.53 -17.31 -3.51
N THR A 241 5.77 -16.34 -4.04
CA THR A 241 4.33 -16.51 -4.22
C THR A 241 4.07 -17.55 -5.31
N LEU A 242 3.35 -18.61 -4.95
CA LEU A 242 2.94 -19.68 -5.87
C LEU A 242 1.85 -19.18 -6.82
N SER A 243 2.26 -18.60 -7.95
CA SER A 243 1.37 -18.36 -9.08
C SER A 243 1.37 -19.59 -9.99
N THR A 244 0.24 -20.29 -10.07
CA THR A 244 0.08 -21.39 -11.05
C THR A 244 -0.43 -20.83 -12.37
N TYR A 245 0.37 -20.93 -13.43
CA TYR A 245 -0.04 -20.51 -14.77
C TYR A 245 -0.62 -21.70 -15.57
N GLY A 246 -1.55 -21.39 -16.48
CA GLY A 246 -2.19 -22.33 -17.40
C GLY A 246 -1.24 -22.90 -18.48
N ARG A 247 -1.82 -23.57 -19.48
CA ARG A 247 -1.12 -24.44 -20.44
C ARG A 247 0.01 -23.73 -21.22
N PRO A 248 1.00 -24.50 -21.75
CA PRO A 248 2.11 -23.98 -22.57
C PRO A 248 1.73 -23.07 -23.75
N ALA A 249 0.54 -23.26 -24.35
CA ALA A 249 0.06 -22.39 -25.44
C ALA A 249 -0.25 -20.96 -24.98
N ASP A 250 -0.60 -20.78 -23.70
CA ASP A 250 -0.83 -19.45 -23.10
C ASP A 250 0.50 -18.80 -22.65
N LEU A 251 1.55 -19.61 -22.47
CA LEU A 251 2.90 -19.15 -22.11
C LEU A 251 3.64 -18.46 -23.23
N SER A 252 3.27 -18.69 -24.50
CA SER A 252 3.95 -18.00 -25.60
C SER A 252 3.78 -16.48 -25.49
N ASN A 253 2.72 -15.98 -24.86
CA ASN A 253 2.47 -14.54 -24.70
C ASN A 253 2.78 -14.03 -23.29
N LEU A 254 3.39 -14.85 -22.43
CA LEU A 254 3.77 -14.44 -21.08
C LEU A 254 5.15 -13.77 -21.11
N GLU A 255 5.17 -12.50 -20.72
CA GLU A 255 6.40 -11.74 -20.50
C GLU A 255 6.67 -11.67 -19.00
N ALA A 256 7.96 -11.69 -18.62
CA ALA A 256 8.32 -11.27 -17.28
C ALA A 256 8.06 -9.78 -17.19
N VAL A 257 7.29 -9.39 -16.19
CA VAL A 257 6.95 -8.00 -15.92
C VAL A 257 7.38 -7.64 -14.51
N THR A 258 7.77 -6.38 -14.33
CA THR A 258 8.03 -5.80 -13.02
C THR A 258 7.25 -4.49 -12.91
N TYR A 259 6.90 -4.11 -11.69
CA TYR A 259 6.27 -2.81 -11.43
C TYR A 259 7.30 -1.84 -10.86
N ARG A 260 7.36 -0.63 -11.42
CA ARG A 260 8.31 0.42 -11.03
C ARG A 260 7.63 1.77 -11.02
N SER A 261 8.18 2.72 -10.28
CA SER A 261 7.68 4.09 -10.23
C SER A 261 7.64 4.67 -11.64
N SER A 262 6.47 5.08 -12.09
CA SER A 262 6.34 5.84 -13.32
C SER A 262 6.56 7.32 -13.02
N GLN A 263 6.99 8.09 -14.00
CA GLN A 263 7.11 9.55 -13.86
C GLN A 263 5.77 10.27 -13.67
N TYR A 264 4.63 9.60 -13.84
CA TYR A 264 3.31 10.24 -13.79
C TYR A 264 2.77 10.32 -12.36
N ILE A 265 2.46 11.54 -11.94
CA ILE A 265 1.83 11.86 -10.67
C ILE A 265 0.42 12.37 -10.94
N TYR A 266 -0.57 11.72 -10.35
CA TYR A 266 -1.97 11.93 -10.68
C TYR A 266 -2.70 12.74 -9.63
N PHE A 267 -3.60 13.59 -10.12
CA PHE A 267 -4.52 14.37 -9.29
C PHE A 267 -5.92 14.31 -9.87
N THR A 268 -6.93 14.38 -9.00
CA THR A 268 -8.31 14.61 -9.44
C THR A 268 -8.80 16.02 -9.12
N THR A 269 -9.72 16.54 -9.93
CA THR A 269 -10.36 17.84 -9.62
C THR A 269 -11.08 17.82 -8.26
N ARG A 270 -11.64 16.68 -7.83
CA ARG A 270 -12.23 16.55 -6.48
C ARG A 270 -11.22 16.70 -5.35
N ILE A 271 -10.02 16.14 -5.42
CA ILE A 271 -9.04 16.33 -4.34
C ILE A 271 -8.63 17.79 -4.25
N LEU A 272 -8.40 18.44 -5.40
CA LEU A 272 -8.06 19.86 -5.48
C LEU A 272 -9.17 20.76 -4.95
N GLN A 273 -10.44 20.41 -5.18
CA GLN A 273 -11.58 21.08 -4.54
C GLN A 273 -11.60 20.92 -3.01
N SER A 274 -11.17 19.78 -2.49
CA SER A 274 -11.19 19.53 -1.04
C SER A 274 -10.07 20.26 -0.29
N LEU A 275 -9.00 20.65 -0.99
CA LEU A 275 -7.85 21.34 -0.41
C LEU A 275 -8.18 22.84 -0.23
N PRO A 276 -7.96 23.41 0.96
CA PRO A 276 -8.44 24.75 1.31
C PRO A 276 -7.62 25.88 0.67
N ASP A 277 -6.34 25.65 0.41
CA ASP A 277 -5.42 26.65 -0.13
C ASP A 277 -4.27 26.00 -0.91
N GLU A 278 -3.44 26.85 -1.52
CA GLU A 278 -2.31 26.43 -2.33
C GLU A 278 -1.25 25.65 -1.54
N LYS A 279 -1.03 25.96 -0.26
CA LYS A 279 -0.02 25.25 0.53
C LYS A 279 -0.43 23.82 0.81
N ALA A 280 -1.73 23.57 0.98
CA ALA A 280 -2.27 22.22 1.03
C ALA A 280 -2.09 21.46 -0.29
N VAL A 281 -2.20 22.14 -1.43
CA VAL A 281 -1.89 21.54 -2.74
C VAL A 281 -0.40 21.24 -2.88
N ALA A 282 0.48 22.18 -2.52
CA ALA A 282 1.93 21.97 -2.52
C ALA A 282 2.33 20.79 -1.63
N MET A 283 1.73 20.67 -0.46
CA MET A 283 1.95 19.55 0.46
C MET A 283 1.57 18.20 -0.18
N VAL A 284 0.38 18.09 -0.80
CA VAL A 284 -0.02 16.85 -1.48
C VAL A 284 0.92 16.54 -2.65
N VAL A 285 1.35 17.54 -3.44
CA VAL A 285 2.37 17.34 -4.49
C VAL A 285 3.67 16.81 -3.91
N ALA A 286 4.17 17.39 -2.81
CA ALA A 286 5.37 16.92 -2.14
C ALA A 286 5.22 15.48 -1.59
N HIS A 287 4.05 15.15 -1.03
CA HIS A 287 3.72 13.81 -0.56
C HIS A 287 3.74 12.77 -1.69
N GLU A 288 3.05 13.04 -2.80
CA GLU A 288 3.07 12.11 -3.93
C GLU A 288 4.47 12.00 -4.57
N LEU A 289 5.24 13.08 -4.58
CA LEU A 289 6.64 13.01 -5.02
C LEU A 289 7.51 12.18 -4.09
N ALA A 290 7.29 12.27 -2.78
CA ALA A 290 7.97 11.38 -1.84
C ALA A 290 7.65 9.92 -2.14
N HIS A 291 6.41 9.61 -2.54
CA HIS A 291 6.07 8.27 -3.02
C HIS A 291 6.85 7.87 -4.27
N PHE A 292 6.95 8.77 -5.25
CA PHE A 292 7.70 8.55 -6.48
C PHE A 292 9.21 8.31 -6.26
N TYR A 293 9.83 9.04 -5.33
CA TYR A 293 11.28 8.96 -5.09
C TYR A 293 11.67 7.85 -4.11
N LYS A 294 10.85 7.60 -3.09
CA LYS A 294 11.25 6.76 -1.95
C LYS A 294 10.37 5.52 -1.80
N ALA A 295 9.06 5.67 -1.94
CA ALA A 295 8.12 4.62 -1.59
C ALA A 295 7.99 3.50 -2.64
N HIS A 296 7.76 3.88 -3.90
CA HIS A 296 7.45 2.92 -4.95
C HIS A 296 8.72 2.16 -5.39
N GLY A 297 8.74 0.84 -5.13
CA GLY A 297 9.90 -0.02 -5.40
C GLY A 297 10.85 -0.21 -4.22
N SER A 298 10.53 0.34 -3.04
CA SER A 298 11.26 0.11 -1.79
C SER A 298 11.30 -1.36 -1.38
N ARG A 299 12.34 -1.73 -0.61
CA ARG A 299 12.53 -3.10 -0.11
C ARG A 299 11.42 -3.50 0.85
N HIS A 300 10.97 -4.75 0.76
CA HIS A 300 10.04 -5.32 1.74
C HIS A 300 10.68 -5.26 3.13
N GLY A 301 9.90 -4.82 4.12
CA GLY A 301 10.34 -4.73 5.51
C GLY A 301 11.04 -3.43 5.91
N THR A 302 11.32 -2.50 4.99
CA THR A 302 11.76 -1.14 5.35
C THR A 302 10.62 -0.35 6.02
N TYR A 303 9.39 -0.70 5.69
CA TYR A 303 8.18 -0.09 6.23
C TYR A 303 7.30 -1.13 6.91
N ASN A 304 6.18 -0.63 7.44
CA ASN A 304 5.08 -1.37 8.05
C ASN A 304 5.41 -1.96 9.42
N TYR A 305 6.35 -1.41 10.19
CA TYR A 305 6.72 -1.92 11.52
C TYR A 305 6.13 -1.11 12.66
N PHE A 306 5.81 -1.78 13.77
CA PHE A 306 5.31 -1.13 14.97
C PHE A 306 6.45 -0.52 15.77
N TYR A 307 6.23 0.67 16.32
CA TYR A 307 7.20 1.38 17.15
C TYR A 307 6.53 1.99 18.39
N GLU A 308 7.30 2.34 19.41
CA GLU A 308 6.78 3.05 20.58
C GLU A 308 6.75 4.56 20.34
N GLN A 309 5.61 5.21 20.60
CA GLN A 309 5.50 6.66 20.52
C GLN A 309 6.22 7.34 21.69
N LYS A 310 7.54 7.52 21.57
CA LYS A 310 8.38 8.20 22.56
C LYS A 310 8.08 9.71 22.66
N THR A 311 8.10 10.23 23.88
CA THR A 311 8.05 11.67 24.19
C THR A 311 9.24 12.04 25.09
N PRO A 312 10.09 13.02 24.74
CA PRO A 312 10.07 13.79 23.49
C PRO A 312 10.35 12.89 22.26
N PRO A 313 9.97 13.34 21.04
CA PRO A 313 10.35 12.63 19.84
C PRO A 313 11.88 12.59 19.69
N VAL A 314 12.37 11.53 19.06
CA VAL A 314 13.81 11.31 18.81
C VAL A 314 14.05 11.60 17.33
N PRO A 315 15.14 12.28 16.94
CA PRO A 315 15.51 12.46 15.54
C PRO A 315 15.71 11.11 14.82
N GLY A 316 15.27 11.02 13.57
CA GLY A 316 15.38 9.84 12.72
C GLY A 316 14.15 8.92 12.76
N LYS A 317 14.23 7.84 11.97
CA LYS A 317 13.20 6.81 11.93
C LYS A 317 13.00 6.21 13.33
N PRO A 318 11.76 5.92 13.73
CA PRO A 318 11.53 5.23 14.99
C PRO A 318 12.04 3.78 14.90
N GLU A 319 12.61 3.29 15.99
CA GLU A 319 13.02 1.88 16.09
C GLU A 319 11.81 0.94 16.23
N PRO A 320 11.82 -0.24 15.56
CA PRO A 320 10.78 -1.23 15.75
C PRO A 320 10.75 -1.77 17.19
N VAL A 321 9.55 -2.03 17.71
CA VAL A 321 9.42 -2.79 18.97
C VAL A 321 9.85 -4.24 18.78
N ALA A 322 10.32 -4.89 19.84
CA ALA A 322 10.87 -6.25 19.78
C ALA A 322 9.90 -7.29 19.18
N ASP A 323 8.58 -7.10 19.36
CA ASP A 323 7.52 -7.96 18.85
C ASP A 323 6.86 -7.40 17.56
N SER A 324 7.50 -6.45 16.86
CA SER A 324 6.91 -5.80 15.69
C SER A 324 6.48 -6.78 14.59
N ALA A 325 7.29 -7.80 14.30
CA ALA A 325 6.95 -8.80 13.29
C ALA A 325 5.69 -9.63 13.66
N GLU A 326 5.51 -9.95 14.94
CA GLU A 326 4.30 -10.63 15.44
C GLU A 326 3.08 -9.71 15.33
N LEU A 327 3.24 -8.43 15.69
CA LEU A 327 2.19 -7.42 15.58
C LEU A 327 1.77 -7.18 14.12
N GLN A 328 2.72 -7.13 13.19
CA GLN A 328 2.48 -7.05 11.75
C GLN A 328 1.68 -8.26 11.25
N GLN A 329 2.14 -9.47 11.58
CA GLN A 329 1.45 -10.69 11.20
C GLN A 329 0.03 -10.71 11.76
N ARG A 330 -0.16 -10.27 13.00
CA ARG A 330 -1.48 -10.16 13.62
C ARG A 330 -2.35 -9.13 12.92
N LEU A 331 -1.80 -7.96 12.57
CA LEU A 331 -2.52 -6.94 11.79
C LEU A 331 -2.97 -7.51 10.43
N GLN A 332 -2.08 -8.18 9.69
CA GLN A 332 -2.41 -8.80 8.40
C GLN A 332 -3.53 -9.85 8.53
N GLN A 333 -3.53 -10.66 9.59
CA GLN A 333 -4.59 -11.63 9.87
C GLN A 333 -5.95 -10.97 10.14
N LEU A 334 -5.93 -9.81 10.81
CA LEU A 334 -7.14 -9.08 11.21
C LEU A 334 -7.67 -8.19 10.09
N SER A 335 -6.79 -7.79 9.16
CA SER A 335 -7.02 -6.72 8.20
C SER A 335 -7.19 -7.17 6.76
N PRO A 336 -8.27 -7.89 6.41
CA PRO A 336 -8.81 -7.74 5.07
C PRO A 336 -9.39 -6.32 4.91
N TYR A 337 -9.30 -5.75 3.71
CA TYR A 337 -9.83 -4.43 3.41
C TYR A 337 -11.36 -4.42 3.52
N PHE A 338 -11.93 -3.75 4.54
CA PHE A 338 -13.39 -3.72 4.74
C PHE A 338 -14.03 -2.36 4.51
N PRO A 339 -15.07 -2.29 3.67
CA PRO A 339 -15.82 -1.06 3.48
C PRO A 339 -16.59 -0.63 4.75
N SER A 340 -16.92 0.66 4.86
CA SER A 340 -17.60 1.24 6.04
C SER A 340 -18.97 0.63 6.33
N PRO A 341 -19.39 0.45 7.60
CA PRO A 341 -20.67 -0.17 7.94
C PRO A 341 -21.88 0.48 7.25
N ILE A 342 -22.83 -0.33 6.78
CA ILE A 342 -24.12 0.13 6.26
C ILE A 342 -25.20 -0.09 7.31
N THR A 343 -25.83 0.99 7.77
CA THR A 343 -26.98 0.91 8.66
C THR A 343 -28.11 0.11 8.00
N GLY A 344 -28.57 -0.95 8.67
CA GLY A 344 -29.62 -1.85 8.19
C GLY A 344 -29.12 -3.10 7.48
N SER A 345 -27.80 -3.25 7.27
CA SER A 345 -27.20 -4.49 6.75
C SER A 345 -27.52 -5.66 7.69
N LEU A 346 -27.87 -6.81 7.12
CA LEU A 346 -28.14 -8.05 7.84
C LEU A 346 -26.86 -8.87 8.08
N MET A 347 -25.81 -8.62 7.30
CA MET A 347 -24.51 -9.26 7.42
C MET A 347 -23.43 -8.30 7.93
N SER A 348 -22.33 -8.86 8.43
CA SER A 348 -21.10 -8.10 8.71
C SER A 348 -20.60 -7.44 7.43
N GLU A 349 -20.08 -6.22 7.58
CA GLU A 349 -19.38 -5.46 6.56
C GLU A 349 -18.22 -6.23 5.93
N ARG A 350 -17.65 -7.21 6.66
CA ARG A 350 -16.60 -8.10 6.15
C ARG A 350 -17.07 -9.01 5.02
N LEU A 351 -18.37 -9.32 5.00
CA LEU A 351 -18.95 -10.19 3.98
C LEU A 351 -19.37 -9.44 2.73
N ARG A 352 -19.53 -8.11 2.78
CA ARG A 352 -20.01 -7.33 1.64
C ARG A 352 -19.15 -7.51 0.38
N PRO A 353 -17.81 -7.41 0.42
CA PRO A 353 -17.00 -7.66 -0.78
C PRO A 353 -17.18 -9.07 -1.35
N LEU A 354 -17.30 -10.08 -0.48
CA LEU A 354 -17.58 -11.46 -0.90
C LEU A 354 -18.96 -11.59 -1.56
N ILE A 355 -20.00 -10.96 -1.00
CA ILE A 355 -21.35 -10.95 -1.58
C ILE A 355 -21.32 -10.30 -2.97
N LEU A 356 -20.66 -9.14 -3.10
CA LEU A 356 -20.55 -8.43 -4.38
C LEU A 356 -19.78 -9.26 -5.43
N ASP A 357 -18.68 -9.91 -5.03
CA ASP A 357 -17.90 -10.79 -5.92
C ASP A 357 -18.73 -12.01 -6.36
N LEU A 358 -19.54 -12.59 -5.46
CA LEU A 358 -20.42 -13.70 -5.80
C LEU A 358 -21.54 -13.26 -6.74
N VAL A 359 -22.17 -12.11 -6.50
CA VAL A 359 -23.21 -11.56 -7.39
C VAL A 359 -22.63 -11.27 -8.79
N ALA A 360 -21.42 -10.70 -8.87
CA ALA A 360 -20.74 -10.47 -10.13
C ALA A 360 -20.39 -11.78 -10.86
N ALA A 361 -19.88 -12.78 -10.12
CA ALA A 361 -19.58 -14.10 -10.67
C ALA A 361 -20.85 -14.81 -11.19
N MET A 362 -21.99 -14.65 -10.51
CA MET A 362 -23.27 -15.17 -10.97
C MET A 362 -23.75 -14.47 -12.26
N GLN A 363 -23.61 -13.15 -12.35
CA GLN A 363 -24.03 -12.36 -13.50
C GLN A 363 -23.28 -12.73 -14.79
N ASN A 364 -21.96 -12.92 -14.68
CA ASN A 364 -21.12 -13.20 -15.85
C ASN A 364 -21.21 -14.66 -16.31
N GLY A 365 -22.03 -15.47 -15.64
CA GLY A 365 -21.85 -16.91 -15.55
C GLY A 365 -20.52 -17.18 -14.84
N PHE A 366 -20.49 -18.10 -13.88
CA PHE A 366 -19.20 -18.66 -13.51
C PHE A 366 -18.64 -19.23 -14.82
N ASN A 367 -17.65 -18.56 -15.40
CA ASN A 367 -17.03 -18.98 -16.63
C ASN A 367 -15.67 -19.58 -16.26
N PRO A 368 -15.60 -20.70 -15.49
CA PRO A 368 -14.37 -21.43 -15.48
C PRO A 368 -14.19 -21.95 -16.90
N PRO A 369 -12.97 -21.94 -17.45
CA PRO A 369 -12.70 -22.49 -18.78
C PRO A 369 -12.96 -24.01 -18.92
N ARG A 370 -13.68 -24.69 -18.01
CA ARG A 370 -13.73 -26.16 -17.94
C ARG A 370 -15.06 -26.84 -17.51
N ALA A 371 -16.19 -26.18 -17.28
CA ALA A 371 -17.42 -26.89 -16.88
C ALA A 371 -18.63 -26.60 -17.79
N PRO A 372 -18.78 -27.30 -18.92
CA PRO A 372 -19.97 -27.20 -19.80
C PRO A 372 -21.27 -27.75 -19.17
N GLU A 373 -21.27 -28.14 -17.90
CA GLU A 373 -22.41 -28.80 -17.22
C GLU A 373 -22.82 -28.14 -15.89
N ALA A 374 -22.28 -26.96 -15.54
CA ALA A 374 -22.78 -26.25 -14.36
C ALA A 374 -24.26 -25.90 -14.59
N ALA A 375 -25.14 -26.48 -13.75
CA ALA A 375 -26.56 -26.16 -13.81
C ALA A 375 -26.72 -24.64 -13.68
N PRO A 376 -27.53 -24.00 -14.55
CA PRO A 376 -27.79 -22.57 -14.42
C PRO A 376 -28.26 -22.29 -12.99
N PHE A 377 -27.84 -21.16 -12.43
CA PHE A 377 -28.38 -20.68 -11.17
C PHE A 377 -29.91 -20.71 -11.23
N ASP A 378 -30.54 -21.08 -10.12
CA ASP A 378 -31.99 -21.13 -10.03
C ASP A 378 -32.56 -19.79 -10.50
N ALA A 379 -33.59 -19.82 -11.35
CA ALA A 379 -34.23 -18.62 -11.89
C ALA A 379 -34.71 -17.67 -10.77
N SER A 380 -34.97 -18.20 -9.56
CA SER A 380 -35.28 -17.43 -8.37
C SER A 380 -34.17 -16.48 -7.89
N CYS A 381 -32.92 -16.65 -8.35
CA CYS A 381 -31.78 -15.80 -8.01
C CYS A 381 -31.49 -14.70 -9.06
N THR A 382 -32.32 -14.57 -10.11
CA THR A 382 -32.08 -13.63 -11.22
C THR A 382 -32.24 -12.15 -10.83
N GLY A 383 -32.92 -11.84 -9.73
CA GLY A 383 -33.05 -10.47 -9.22
C GLY A 383 -31.72 -9.85 -8.75
N LEU A 384 -30.80 -10.69 -8.26
CA LEU A 384 -29.60 -10.29 -7.50
C LEU A 384 -28.70 -9.26 -8.20
N TYR A 385 -28.55 -9.41 -9.52
CA TYR A 385 -27.61 -8.61 -10.29
C TYR A 385 -28.27 -7.41 -11.00
N THR A 386 -29.60 -7.28 -10.93
CA THR A 386 -30.30 -6.22 -11.66
C THR A 386 -30.05 -4.87 -10.99
N GLY A 387 -29.22 -4.03 -11.60
CA GLY A 387 -29.02 -2.64 -11.21
C GLY A 387 -28.00 -2.39 -10.09
N ILE A 388 -27.29 -3.41 -9.59
CA ILE A 388 -26.20 -3.22 -8.61
C ILE A 388 -24.87 -2.83 -9.25
N ALA A 389 -24.63 -3.25 -10.50
CA ALA A 389 -23.36 -3.03 -11.21
C ALA A 389 -22.84 -1.57 -11.17
N PRO A 390 -23.67 -0.52 -11.33
CA PRO A 390 -23.21 0.87 -11.24
C PRO A 390 -22.63 1.26 -9.87
N TYR A 391 -23.01 0.53 -8.81
CA TYR A 391 -22.67 0.85 -7.42
C TYR A 391 -21.57 -0.05 -6.83
N VAL A 392 -21.12 -1.10 -7.54
CA VAL A 392 -20.18 -2.09 -6.99
C VAL A 392 -18.90 -1.41 -6.49
N ASN A 393 -18.31 -0.48 -7.26
CA ASN A 393 -17.11 0.22 -6.84
C ASN A 393 -17.34 1.08 -5.59
N GLU A 394 -18.48 1.76 -5.52
CA GLU A 394 -18.88 2.57 -4.37
C GLU A 394 -19.12 1.72 -3.11
N LEU A 395 -19.65 0.51 -3.27
CA LEU A 395 -19.97 -0.40 -2.16
C LEU A 395 -18.78 -1.26 -1.73
N ARG A 396 -17.85 -1.53 -2.64
CA ARG A 396 -16.64 -2.32 -2.40
C ARG A 396 -15.51 -1.47 -1.84
N TYR A 397 -15.34 -0.26 -2.35
CA TYR A 397 -14.20 0.59 -2.02
C TYR A 397 -14.41 1.28 -0.68
N ARG A 398 -13.51 1.04 0.27
CA ARG A 398 -13.58 1.59 1.63
C ARG A 398 -13.44 3.11 1.67
N GLY A 399 -12.68 3.67 0.74
CA GLY A 399 -12.58 5.11 0.53
C GLY A 399 -13.74 5.68 -0.29
N ALA A 400 -14.89 5.01 -0.41
CA ALA A 400 -16.12 5.58 -0.94
C ALA A 400 -17.12 5.77 0.22
N VAL A 401 -17.87 6.88 0.22
CA VAL A 401 -19.06 7.00 1.09
C VAL A 401 -20.20 6.58 0.20
N PRO A 402 -20.82 5.41 0.42
CA PRO A 402 -21.87 4.97 -0.46
C PRO A 402 -23.02 5.98 -0.48
N SER A 403 -23.43 6.35 -1.68
CA SER A 403 -24.57 7.19 -1.95
C SER A 403 -25.82 6.56 -1.36
N PRO A 404 -26.83 7.35 -0.97
CA PRO A 404 -28.09 6.80 -0.47
C PRO A 404 -28.71 5.78 -1.43
N ALA A 405 -28.54 5.97 -2.75
CA ALA A 405 -28.99 5.03 -3.77
C ALA A 405 -28.20 3.70 -3.74
N ALA A 406 -26.87 3.76 -3.63
CA ALA A 406 -26.03 2.57 -3.49
C ALA A 406 -26.36 1.79 -2.21
N ILE A 407 -26.54 2.49 -1.08
CA ILE A 407 -26.94 1.89 0.19
C ILE A 407 -28.28 1.17 0.04
N ALA A 408 -29.30 1.86 -0.46
CA ALA A 408 -30.63 1.27 -0.66
C ALA A 408 -30.55 0.04 -1.58
N LYS A 409 -29.78 0.12 -2.66
CA LYS A 409 -29.64 -0.99 -3.61
C LYS A 409 -28.87 -2.16 -3.02
N TYR A 410 -27.83 -1.91 -2.23
CA TYR A 410 -27.10 -2.97 -1.54
C TYR A 410 -28.00 -3.72 -0.55
N LEU A 411 -28.82 -3.01 0.23
CA LEU A 411 -29.74 -3.63 1.20
C LEU A 411 -30.79 -4.50 0.51
N GLU A 412 -31.27 -4.10 -0.67
CA GLU A 412 -32.15 -4.92 -1.51
C GLU A 412 -31.42 -6.20 -1.97
N VAL A 413 -30.21 -6.06 -2.54
CA VAL A 413 -29.39 -7.18 -3.02
C VAL A 413 -29.01 -8.13 -1.89
N GLU A 414 -28.61 -7.63 -0.72
CA GLU A 414 -28.24 -8.44 0.44
C GLU A 414 -29.43 -9.30 0.89
N LYS A 415 -30.64 -8.71 0.95
CA LYS A 415 -31.87 -9.43 1.31
C LYS A 415 -32.21 -10.51 0.29
N GLU A 416 -32.14 -10.19 -1.01
CA GLU A 416 -32.35 -11.18 -2.06
C GLU A 416 -31.29 -12.28 -2.04
N PHE A 417 -30.03 -11.91 -1.75
CA PHE A 417 -28.91 -12.83 -1.68
C PHE A 417 -29.11 -13.85 -0.57
N ILE A 418 -29.55 -13.41 0.61
CA ILE A 418 -29.90 -14.30 1.73
C ILE A 418 -30.98 -15.30 1.32
N ASN A 419 -32.02 -14.85 0.60
CA ASN A 419 -33.09 -15.73 0.13
C ASN A 419 -32.59 -16.72 -0.94
N CYS A 420 -31.69 -16.31 -1.83
CA CYS A 420 -31.07 -17.20 -2.81
C CYS A 420 -30.14 -18.22 -2.14
N ALA A 421 -29.41 -17.81 -1.10
CA ALA A 421 -28.40 -18.63 -0.43
C ALA A 421 -28.99 -19.89 0.23
N VAL A 422 -30.25 -19.86 0.66
CA VAL A 422 -30.92 -21.05 1.24
C VAL A 422 -31.24 -22.14 0.21
N MET A 423 -31.23 -21.79 -1.08
CA MET A 423 -31.53 -22.72 -2.20
C MET A 423 -30.29 -23.09 -3.01
N THR A 424 -29.15 -22.45 -2.75
CA THR A 424 -27.91 -22.62 -3.53
C THR A 424 -26.96 -23.58 -2.82
N LYS A 425 -26.42 -24.56 -3.54
CA LYS A 425 -25.41 -25.49 -3.00
C LYS A 425 -23.99 -25.08 -3.38
N VAL A 426 -23.07 -25.25 -2.44
CA VAL A 426 -21.62 -25.11 -2.61
C VAL A 426 -20.98 -26.49 -2.46
N GLY A 427 -20.22 -26.90 -3.46
CA GLY A 427 -19.53 -28.19 -3.48
C GLY A 427 -18.81 -28.43 -4.81
N PRO A 428 -18.01 -29.50 -4.92
CA PRO A 428 -17.13 -29.71 -6.07
C PRO A 428 -17.86 -29.81 -7.41
N ASN A 429 -19.10 -30.32 -7.39
CA ASN A 429 -19.95 -30.53 -8.56
C ASN A 429 -21.25 -29.71 -8.47
N ASP A 430 -21.33 -28.73 -7.57
CA ASP A 430 -22.53 -27.91 -7.38
C ASP A 430 -22.44 -26.59 -8.17
N GLN A 431 -23.48 -25.76 -8.02
CA GLN A 431 -23.63 -24.45 -8.68
C GLN A 431 -22.45 -23.51 -8.40
N ILE A 432 -21.87 -23.60 -7.20
CA ILE A 432 -20.65 -22.89 -6.84
C ILE A 432 -19.56 -23.92 -6.56
N PRO A 433 -18.59 -24.09 -7.48
CA PRO A 433 -17.45 -24.96 -7.27
C PRO A 433 -16.66 -24.55 -6.03
N THR A 434 -16.29 -25.53 -5.22
CA THR A 434 -15.51 -25.36 -4.00
C THR A 434 -14.22 -24.55 -4.21
N SER A 435 -13.52 -24.75 -5.33
CA SER A 435 -12.30 -24.01 -5.67
C SER A 435 -12.56 -22.51 -5.82
N ASN A 436 -13.68 -22.13 -6.45
CA ASN A 436 -14.02 -20.73 -6.68
C ASN A 436 -14.36 -20.06 -5.35
N MET A 437 -15.13 -20.76 -4.50
CA MET A 437 -15.41 -20.28 -3.15
C MET A 437 -14.12 -20.14 -2.34
N GLN A 438 -13.21 -21.11 -2.38
CA GLN A 438 -11.94 -21.04 -1.65
C GLN A 438 -11.10 -19.83 -2.10
N SER A 439 -11.02 -19.55 -3.40
CA SER A 439 -10.34 -18.35 -3.91
C SER A 439 -10.98 -17.06 -3.42
N LEU A 440 -12.31 -17.00 -3.38
CA LEU A 440 -13.04 -15.84 -2.85
C LEU A 440 -12.86 -15.69 -1.33
N LEU A 441 -12.85 -16.79 -0.58
CA LEU A 441 -12.60 -16.78 0.86
C LEU A 441 -11.18 -16.33 1.18
N TYR A 442 -10.19 -16.87 0.47
CA TYR A 442 -8.80 -16.46 0.61
C TYR A 442 -8.65 -14.95 0.36
N ARG A 443 -9.30 -14.43 -0.68
CA ARG A 443 -9.26 -13.00 -1.02
C ARG A 443 -9.88 -12.11 0.05
N ASN A 444 -10.99 -12.54 0.66
CA ASN A 444 -11.78 -11.68 1.55
C ASN A 444 -11.49 -11.90 3.06
N PHE A 445 -10.90 -13.04 3.43
CA PHE A 445 -10.63 -13.43 4.83
C PHE A 445 -9.18 -13.89 5.07
N GLY A 446 -8.33 -13.89 4.04
CA GLY A 446 -6.92 -14.27 4.13
C GLY A 446 -6.68 -15.79 4.15
N ALA A 447 -5.39 -16.16 4.20
CA ALA A 447 -4.92 -17.54 4.13
C ALA A 447 -5.46 -18.46 5.25
N GLY A 448 -5.87 -17.90 6.38
CA GLY A 448 -6.44 -18.66 7.52
C GLY A 448 -7.90 -19.08 7.34
N ALA A 449 -8.59 -18.60 6.30
CA ALA A 449 -10.01 -18.86 6.09
C ALA A 449 -10.28 -20.17 5.33
N SER A 450 -9.84 -21.30 5.89
CA SER A 450 -10.21 -22.62 5.36
C SER A 450 -11.54 -23.10 5.97
N LEU A 451 -12.64 -22.43 5.63
CA LEU A 451 -13.98 -22.84 6.05
C LEU A 451 -14.61 -23.87 5.11
N VAL A 452 -14.00 -24.07 3.94
CA VAL A 452 -14.30 -25.18 3.07
C VAL A 452 -13.68 -26.44 3.69
N PRO A 453 -14.47 -27.51 3.92
CA PRO A 453 -13.93 -28.80 4.32
C PRO A 453 -12.90 -29.27 3.28
N THR A 454 -11.63 -29.32 3.67
CA THR A 454 -10.66 -30.11 2.92
C THR A 454 -11.02 -31.57 3.17
N ALA A 455 -11.57 -32.22 2.15
CA ALA A 455 -11.78 -33.65 2.24
C ALA A 455 -10.42 -34.34 2.40
N ALA A 456 -10.40 -35.45 3.14
CA ALA A 456 -9.24 -36.31 3.17
C ALA A 456 -8.83 -36.65 1.72
N PRO A 457 -7.52 -36.82 1.42
CA PRO A 457 -7.07 -37.19 0.09
C PRO A 457 -7.90 -38.36 -0.47
N GLY A 458 -8.63 -38.12 -1.56
CA GLY A 458 -9.51 -39.10 -2.22
C GLY A 458 -11.00 -39.07 -1.83
N ALA A 459 -11.42 -38.21 -0.90
CA ALA A 459 -12.84 -37.99 -0.58
C ALA A 459 -13.37 -36.72 -1.27
N THR A 460 -14.65 -36.73 -1.65
CA THR A 460 -15.36 -35.55 -2.16
C THR A 460 -15.89 -34.75 -0.96
N PRO A 461 -15.56 -33.45 -0.83
CA PRO A 461 -16.15 -32.60 0.21
C PRO A 461 -17.68 -32.67 0.16
N PRO A 462 -18.38 -32.79 1.31
CA PRO A 462 -19.84 -32.75 1.32
C PRO A 462 -20.33 -31.38 0.85
N SER A 463 -21.36 -31.38 0.01
CA SER A 463 -22.07 -30.15 -0.38
C SER A 463 -22.69 -29.48 0.85
N LYS A 464 -22.56 -28.16 0.95
CA LYS A 464 -23.25 -27.33 1.95
C LYS A 464 -24.23 -26.38 1.26
N MET A 465 -25.27 -25.95 1.96
CA MET A 465 -26.04 -24.79 1.46
C MET A 465 -25.18 -23.53 1.60
N LEU A 466 -25.32 -22.61 0.65
CA LEU A 466 -24.63 -21.32 0.69
C LEU A 466 -25.00 -20.55 1.97
N SER A 467 -26.25 -20.67 2.43
CA SER A 467 -26.71 -20.10 3.71
C SER A 467 -25.93 -20.62 4.92
N ASP A 468 -25.59 -21.91 4.96
CA ASP A 468 -24.83 -22.50 6.07
C ASP A 468 -23.41 -21.96 6.09
N LEU A 469 -22.77 -21.90 4.91
CA LEU A 469 -21.45 -21.32 4.75
C LEU A 469 -21.43 -19.84 5.17
N PHE A 470 -22.44 -19.05 4.78
CA PHE A 470 -22.55 -17.66 5.20
C PHE A 470 -22.82 -17.50 6.70
N GLY A 471 -23.56 -18.42 7.32
CA GLY A 471 -23.70 -18.48 8.76
C GLY A 471 -22.36 -18.69 9.48
N GLU A 472 -21.54 -19.63 8.98
CA GLU A 472 -20.18 -19.88 9.50
C GLU A 472 -19.27 -18.64 9.30
N LEU A 473 -19.29 -18.04 8.11
CA LEU A 473 -18.52 -16.85 7.79
C LEU A 473 -18.94 -15.63 8.62
N GLN A 474 -20.24 -15.47 8.88
CA GLN A 474 -20.76 -14.41 9.74
C GLN A 474 -20.30 -14.59 11.19
N GLY A 475 -20.22 -15.84 11.68
CA GLY A 475 -19.61 -16.16 12.96
C GLY A 475 -18.13 -15.77 12.97
N LYS A 476 -17.38 -16.15 11.93
CA LYS A 476 -15.97 -15.84 11.82
C LYS A 476 -15.68 -14.34 11.72
N ALA A 477 -16.50 -13.60 10.97
CA ALA A 477 -16.41 -12.16 10.87
C ALA A 477 -16.52 -11.49 12.24
N LYS A 478 -17.50 -11.92 13.07
CA LYS A 478 -17.68 -11.41 14.44
C LYS A 478 -16.48 -11.72 15.35
N GLU A 479 -15.90 -12.91 15.22
CA GLU A 479 -14.66 -13.24 15.95
C GLU A 479 -13.51 -12.30 15.56
N LEU A 480 -13.33 -12.06 14.26
CA LEU A 480 -12.30 -11.15 13.77
C LEU A 480 -12.55 -9.70 14.19
N ASP A 481 -13.80 -9.25 14.24
CA ASP A 481 -14.16 -7.92 14.75
C ASP A 481 -13.82 -7.78 16.23
N PHE A 482 -14.16 -8.79 17.04
CA PHE A 482 -13.79 -8.82 18.45
C PHE A 482 -12.27 -8.80 18.64
N ASP A 483 -11.55 -9.62 17.87
CA ASP A 483 -10.09 -9.67 17.89
C ASP A 483 -9.45 -8.35 17.43
N SER A 484 -10.02 -7.69 16.41
CA SER A 484 -9.58 -6.38 15.91
C SER A 484 -9.77 -5.29 16.96
N MET A 485 -10.90 -5.28 17.66
CA MET A 485 -11.14 -4.38 18.79
C MET A 485 -10.14 -4.60 19.92
N ALA A 486 -9.88 -5.86 20.30
CA ALA A 486 -8.92 -6.19 21.35
C ALA A 486 -7.49 -5.80 20.94
N PHE A 487 -7.10 -6.06 19.70
CA PHE A 487 -5.81 -5.69 19.15
C PHE A 487 -5.63 -4.16 19.12
N LYS A 488 -6.64 -3.41 18.65
CA LYS A 488 -6.65 -1.95 18.68
C LYS A 488 -6.52 -1.41 20.11
N ALA A 489 -7.24 -1.96 21.08
CA ALA A 489 -7.13 -1.57 22.48
C ALA A 489 -5.70 -1.80 23.03
N MET A 490 -5.07 -2.91 22.66
CA MET A 490 -3.68 -3.22 23.03
C MET A 490 -2.68 -2.22 22.41
N VAL A 491 -2.81 -1.93 21.11
CA VAL A 491 -1.99 -0.93 20.40
C VAL A 491 -2.09 0.44 21.09
N VAL A 492 -3.30 0.87 21.44
CA VAL A 492 -3.54 2.13 22.16
C VAL A 492 -2.95 2.11 23.56
N ALA A 493 -3.15 1.03 24.33
CA ALA A 493 -2.63 0.91 25.69
C ALA A 493 -1.10 0.94 25.75
N ARG A 494 -0.44 0.35 24.75
CA ARG A 494 1.02 0.36 24.60
C ARG A 494 1.56 1.61 23.90
N LYS A 495 0.70 2.56 23.50
CA LYS A 495 1.07 3.78 22.76
C LYS A 495 1.91 3.45 21.52
N LEU A 496 1.50 2.43 20.78
CA LEU A 496 2.23 2.01 19.60
C LEU A 496 1.85 2.87 18.40
N GLY A 497 2.85 3.22 17.62
CA GLY A 497 2.73 3.67 16.24
C GLY A 497 3.01 2.53 15.27
N ILE A 498 2.75 2.75 13.98
CA ILE A 498 3.22 1.91 12.89
C ILE A 498 3.85 2.86 11.87
N TYR A 499 5.10 2.58 11.50
CA TYR A 499 5.85 3.35 10.54
C TYR A 499 5.57 2.76 9.16
N THR A 500 4.88 3.50 8.31
CA THR A 500 4.48 3.03 6.98
C THR A 500 5.14 3.86 5.89
N MET A 501 5.00 3.37 4.67
CA MET A 501 5.35 4.10 3.46
C MET A 501 4.68 5.49 3.38
N GLU A 502 3.44 5.59 3.86
CA GLU A 502 2.69 6.84 3.94
C GLU A 502 3.28 7.83 4.94
N GLN A 503 3.77 7.32 6.08
CA GLN A 503 4.48 8.14 7.05
C GLN A 503 5.83 8.61 6.48
N GLU A 504 6.60 7.75 5.82
CA GLU A 504 7.84 8.17 5.15
C GLU A 504 7.56 9.26 4.08
N ALA A 505 6.47 9.11 3.32
CA ALA A 505 6.09 10.11 2.33
C ALA A 505 5.70 11.44 2.98
N ASP A 506 5.04 11.41 4.14
CA ASP A 506 4.80 12.60 4.97
C ASP A 506 6.10 13.23 5.48
N ASP A 507 7.01 12.44 6.04
CA ASP A 507 8.29 12.92 6.58
C ASP A 507 9.13 13.61 5.49
N LEU A 508 9.33 12.94 4.34
CA LEU A 508 10.04 13.53 3.20
C LEU A 508 9.28 14.73 2.61
N SER A 509 7.94 14.73 2.59
CA SER A 509 7.18 15.90 2.11
C SER A 509 7.48 17.15 2.95
N MET A 510 7.64 17.01 4.27
CA MET A 510 8.01 18.13 5.14
C MET A 510 9.42 18.64 4.83
N GLU A 511 10.38 17.74 4.58
CA GLU A 511 11.71 18.11 4.17
C GLU A 511 11.70 18.87 2.82
N LEU A 512 10.95 18.38 1.82
CA LEU A 512 10.85 19.03 0.51
C LEU A 512 10.20 20.41 0.60
N MET A 513 9.14 20.54 1.40
CA MET A 513 8.47 21.82 1.65
C MET A 513 9.42 22.83 2.29
N THR A 514 10.18 22.39 3.30
CA THR A 514 11.13 23.26 4.01
C THR A 514 12.30 23.70 3.16
N LYS A 515 12.83 22.82 2.31
CA LYS A 515 13.89 23.15 1.36
C LYS A 515 13.43 23.93 0.13
N THR A 516 12.12 24.05 -0.06
CA THR A 516 11.51 24.88 -1.12
C THR A 516 11.02 26.23 -0.58
N GLY A 517 11.34 26.55 0.68
CA GLY A 517 11.10 27.87 1.28
C GLY A 517 9.81 28.01 2.08
N LEU A 518 9.07 26.92 2.34
CA LEU A 518 7.91 26.92 3.25
C LEU A 518 8.36 26.55 4.68
N ASP A 519 7.69 27.06 5.70
CA ASP A 519 7.99 26.66 7.08
C ASP A 519 7.46 25.25 7.39
N ALA A 520 8.17 24.50 8.21
CA ALA A 520 7.75 23.15 8.59
C ALA A 520 6.36 23.13 9.27
N THR A 521 6.04 24.18 10.02
CA THR A 521 4.71 24.39 10.63
C THR A 521 3.64 24.60 9.56
N GLU A 522 3.97 25.23 8.44
CA GLU A 522 3.01 25.41 7.34
C GLU A 522 2.60 24.09 6.72
N THR A 523 3.48 23.08 6.74
CA THR A 523 3.17 21.70 6.28
C THR A 523 2.18 21.01 7.21
N SER A 524 2.42 21.02 8.53
CA SER A 524 1.47 20.43 9.50
C SER A 524 0.15 21.22 9.55
N ASP A 525 0.19 22.54 9.40
CA ASP A 525 -1.01 23.37 9.34
C ASP A 525 -1.83 23.13 8.07
N ALA A 526 -1.18 22.84 6.94
CA ALA A 526 -1.86 22.52 5.69
C ALA A 526 -2.73 21.26 5.82
N TRP A 527 -2.19 20.21 6.46
CA TRP A 527 -2.97 19.02 6.82
C TRP A 527 -4.10 19.32 7.79
N ALA A 528 -3.84 20.12 8.84
CA ALA A 528 -4.87 20.50 9.80
C ALA A 528 -6.04 21.24 9.13
N ARG A 529 -5.75 22.18 8.21
CA ARG A 529 -6.79 22.88 7.44
C ARG A 529 -7.52 21.97 6.46
N TRP A 530 -6.83 20.96 5.88
CA TRP A 530 -7.52 19.95 5.08
C TRP A 530 -8.48 19.11 5.93
N MET A 531 -8.08 18.71 7.13
CA MET A 531 -8.97 18.05 8.08
C MET A 531 -10.17 18.94 8.42
N GLU A 532 -9.96 20.23 8.69
CA GLU A 532 -11.05 21.19 8.93
C GLU A 532 -12.05 21.27 7.77
N SER A 533 -11.56 21.34 6.52
CA SER A 533 -12.42 21.39 5.34
C SER A 533 -13.27 20.13 5.19
N ARG A 534 -12.71 18.97 5.57
CA ARG A 534 -13.41 17.68 5.56
C ARG A 534 -14.44 17.55 6.66
N ILE A 535 -14.16 18.07 7.85
CA ILE A 535 -15.16 18.14 8.94
C ILE A 535 -16.34 19.01 8.52
N ALA A 536 -16.08 20.09 7.76
CA ALA A 536 -17.09 20.99 7.26
C ALA A 536 -17.93 20.40 6.11
N ASP A 537 -17.43 19.40 5.38
CA ASP A 537 -18.16 18.67 4.32
C ASP A 537 -18.97 17.51 4.93
N PRO A 538 -20.32 17.60 4.99
CA PRO A 538 -21.14 16.53 5.57
C PRO A 538 -21.00 15.18 4.86
N SER A 539 -20.60 15.18 3.58
CA SER A 539 -20.35 13.94 2.82
C SER A 539 -19.06 13.23 3.24
N GLN A 540 -18.19 13.90 4.01
CA GLN A 540 -16.88 13.40 4.42
C GLN A 540 -16.76 13.23 5.94
N ALA A 541 -17.57 13.96 6.73
CA ALA A 541 -17.49 13.95 8.20
C ALA A 541 -17.51 12.54 8.83
N GLY A 542 -18.26 11.60 8.25
CA GLY A 542 -18.36 10.22 8.76
C GLY A 542 -17.08 9.38 8.61
N ARG A 543 -16.17 9.74 7.69
CA ARG A 543 -14.94 8.97 7.44
C ARG A 543 -13.87 9.14 8.51
N TYR A 544 -13.84 10.30 9.16
CA TYR A 544 -12.80 10.65 10.12
C TYR A 544 -13.21 10.32 11.56
N ALA A 545 -14.46 9.91 11.78
CA ALA A 545 -14.94 9.49 13.10
C ALA A 545 -14.35 8.14 13.55
N SER A 546 -13.77 7.35 12.64
CA SER A 546 -13.18 6.04 12.92
C SER A 546 -11.75 6.08 13.48
N ASP A 547 -11.12 7.26 13.52
CA ASP A 547 -9.73 7.44 13.93
C ASP A 547 -9.51 7.30 15.45
N GLY A 548 -10.53 6.90 16.21
CA GLY A 548 -10.43 6.71 17.65
C GLY A 548 -10.31 8.01 18.46
N ILE A 549 -10.29 9.16 17.78
CA ILE A 549 -10.34 10.50 18.33
C ILE A 549 -11.29 11.36 17.47
N ASP A 550 -12.13 12.17 18.11
CA ASP A 550 -12.98 13.11 17.38
C ASP A 550 -12.10 14.13 16.61
N PRO A 551 -12.36 14.40 15.32
CA PRO A 551 -11.53 15.33 14.55
C PRO A 551 -11.42 16.74 15.15
N LYS A 552 -12.45 17.24 15.86
CA LYS A 552 -12.37 18.53 16.55
C LYS A 552 -11.52 18.45 17.81
N GLU A 553 -11.59 17.34 18.56
CA GLU A 553 -10.66 17.07 19.67
C GLU A 553 -9.22 17.00 19.17
N CYS A 554 -8.98 16.33 18.03
CA CYS A 554 -7.66 16.27 17.41
C CYS A 554 -7.10 17.66 17.10
N LEU A 555 -7.86 18.51 16.41
CA LEU A 555 -7.43 19.87 16.07
C LEU A 555 -7.20 20.73 17.32
N ALA A 556 -7.98 20.52 18.39
CA ALA A 556 -7.75 21.18 19.67
C ALA A 556 -6.44 20.74 20.31
N LEU A 557 -6.11 19.45 20.29
CA LEU A 557 -4.83 18.92 20.77
C LEU A 557 -3.66 19.44 19.93
N TYR A 558 -3.77 19.44 18.61
CA TYR A 558 -2.75 19.98 17.70
C TYR A 558 -2.40 21.43 18.06
N ARG A 559 -3.41 22.29 18.18
CA ARG A 559 -3.25 23.70 18.56
C ARG A 559 -2.72 23.90 19.99
N ALA A 560 -2.92 22.92 20.87
CA ALA A 560 -2.37 22.89 22.22
C ALA A 560 -0.96 22.27 22.30
N GLY A 561 -0.32 21.99 21.16
CA GLY A 561 1.01 21.36 21.11
C GLY A 561 1.00 19.90 21.56
N TRP A 562 -0.09 19.18 21.31
CA TRP A 562 -0.31 17.79 21.74
C TRP A 562 -0.26 17.58 23.26
N MET A 563 -0.69 18.60 24.00
CA MET A 563 -0.76 18.59 25.46
C MET A 563 -2.20 18.60 25.96
N LYS A 564 -2.48 17.87 27.04
CA LYS A 564 -3.78 17.86 27.74
C LYS A 564 -3.57 17.95 29.25
N ALA A 565 -4.38 18.78 29.93
CA ALA A 565 -4.34 18.87 31.38
C ALA A 565 -4.84 17.58 32.03
N ASP A 566 -4.10 17.06 33.01
CA ASP A 566 -4.55 15.96 33.86
C ASP A 566 -5.59 16.43 34.91
N ALA A 567 -6.03 15.52 35.79
CA ALA A 567 -7.00 15.83 36.83
C ALA A 567 -6.55 16.92 37.83
N ASN A 568 -5.24 17.24 37.88
CA ASN A 568 -4.66 18.27 38.72
C ASN A 568 -4.35 19.57 37.96
N GLY A 569 -4.70 19.64 36.67
CA GLY A 569 -4.39 20.78 35.81
C GLY A 569 -2.96 20.79 35.26
N VAL A 570 -2.18 19.72 35.43
CA VAL A 570 -0.82 19.64 34.89
C VAL A 570 -0.90 19.21 33.44
N MET A 571 -0.29 19.98 32.54
CA MET A 571 -0.24 19.64 31.11
C MET A 571 0.66 18.42 30.90
N GLN A 572 0.10 17.38 30.29
CA GLN A 572 0.79 16.14 29.93
C GLN A 572 0.79 15.95 28.42
N PRO A 573 1.86 15.39 27.83
CA PRO A 573 1.85 15.02 26.43
C PRO A 573 0.84 13.91 26.16
N VAL A 574 0.16 14.00 25.03
CA VAL A 574 -0.81 13.01 24.57
C VAL A 574 -0.20 12.15 23.48
N SER A 575 -0.47 10.85 23.54
CA SER A 575 -0.24 9.92 22.42
C SER A 575 -1.51 9.83 21.59
N ILE A 576 -1.36 9.85 20.27
CA ILE A 576 -2.49 9.80 19.35
C ILE A 576 -2.61 8.35 18.84
N PRO A 577 -3.80 7.74 18.92
CA PRO A 577 -4.01 6.39 18.41
C PRO A 577 -3.83 6.35 16.88
N LEU A 578 -3.42 5.19 16.35
CA LEU A 578 -3.26 4.97 14.90
C LEU A 578 -4.51 5.27 14.06
N GLY A 579 -5.68 5.15 14.70
CA GLY A 579 -6.97 5.27 14.04
C GLY A 579 -7.55 3.92 13.65
N ASP A 580 -8.16 3.85 12.49
CA ASP A 580 -8.63 2.59 11.93
C ASP A 580 -7.43 1.76 11.43
N LEU A 581 -7.18 0.61 12.06
CA LEU A 581 -6.05 -0.26 11.73
C LEU A 581 -6.13 -0.84 10.32
N HIS A 582 -7.30 -0.77 9.69
CA HIS A 582 -7.45 -1.19 8.31
C HIS A 582 -6.95 -0.12 7.33
N GLU A 583 -6.74 1.14 7.75
CA GLU A 583 -6.40 2.28 6.86
C GLU A 583 -4.93 2.28 6.48
N PRO A 584 -4.58 1.99 5.20
CA PRO A 584 -3.19 2.02 4.76
C PRO A 584 -2.55 3.42 4.95
N HIS A 585 -3.34 4.49 4.91
CA HIS A 585 -2.86 5.87 5.09
C HIS A 585 -2.88 6.37 6.54
N HIS A 586 -3.25 5.52 7.50
CA HIS A 586 -3.57 5.90 8.89
C HIS A 586 -4.66 6.95 9.03
N GLY A 587 -5.11 7.17 10.27
CA GLY A 587 -5.99 8.29 10.58
C GLY A 587 -5.32 9.63 10.35
N SER A 588 -6.03 10.62 9.82
CA SER A 588 -5.46 11.94 9.53
C SER A 588 -4.96 12.65 10.79
N CYS A 589 -5.57 12.40 11.95
CA CYS A 589 -5.06 12.93 13.21
C CYS A 589 -3.66 12.40 13.55
N TYR A 590 -3.45 11.10 13.32
CA TYR A 590 -2.19 10.45 13.55
C TYR A 590 -1.10 10.96 12.59
N ARG A 591 -1.44 11.22 11.32
CA ARG A 591 -0.53 11.85 10.35
C ARG A 591 -0.07 13.25 10.79
N ILE A 592 -1.00 14.14 11.18
CA ILE A 592 -0.66 15.49 11.69
C ILE A 592 0.22 15.38 12.95
N TYR A 593 -0.09 14.43 13.84
CA TYR A 593 0.71 14.16 15.03
C TYR A 593 2.14 13.75 14.69
N ASN A 594 2.33 12.83 13.76
CA ASN A 594 3.65 12.39 13.33
C ASN A 594 4.43 13.49 12.60
N LEU A 595 3.80 14.23 11.68
CA LEU A 595 4.42 15.41 11.06
C LEU A 595 4.89 16.44 12.10
N THR A 596 4.11 16.65 13.16
CA THR A 596 4.52 17.56 14.24
C THR A 596 5.73 17.02 15.00
N ARG A 597 5.78 15.72 15.27
CA ARG A 597 6.92 15.06 15.93
C ARG A 597 8.17 15.12 15.07
N GLU A 598 8.00 14.91 13.77
CA GLU A 598 9.06 14.98 12.77
C GLU A 598 9.68 16.38 12.72
N ARG A 599 8.82 17.41 12.61
CA ARG A 599 9.22 18.82 12.75
C ARG A 599 10.04 19.06 14.03
N ASP A 600 9.52 18.62 15.17
CA ASP A 600 10.11 18.91 16.48
C ASP A 600 11.44 18.16 16.70
N ALA A 601 11.56 16.96 16.14
CA ALA A 601 12.75 16.12 16.22
C ALA A 601 13.88 16.66 15.33
N HIS A 602 13.58 16.98 14.07
CA HIS A 602 14.56 17.42 13.08
C HIS A 602 14.85 18.92 13.12
N ARG A 603 13.90 19.73 13.62
CA ARG A 603 14.01 21.20 13.68
C ARG A 603 14.38 21.79 12.32
N PHE A 604 13.68 21.35 11.28
CA PHE A 604 13.94 21.77 9.91
C PHE A 604 14.13 23.28 9.79
N VAL A 605 15.18 23.65 9.07
CA VAL A 605 15.46 25.04 8.74
C VAL A 605 14.93 25.30 7.35
N THR A 606 14.02 26.27 7.23
CA THR A 606 13.52 26.71 5.92
C THR A 606 14.67 27.26 5.09
N VAL A 607 14.92 26.61 3.95
CA VAL A 607 15.91 27.04 2.95
C VAL A 607 15.22 27.12 1.59
N GLY A 608 15.76 27.92 0.67
CA GLY A 608 15.17 28.09 -0.66
C GLY A 608 14.19 29.25 -0.78
N THR A 609 13.39 29.24 -1.86
CA THR A 609 12.42 30.31 -2.16
C THR A 609 11.18 29.69 -2.76
N VAL A 610 10.03 30.02 -2.17
CA VAL A 610 8.73 29.57 -2.65
C VAL A 610 8.58 29.99 -4.12
N PRO A 611 8.20 29.07 -5.02
CA PRO A 611 7.99 29.42 -6.42
C PRO A 611 7.00 30.58 -6.55
N THR A 612 7.36 31.57 -7.36
CA THR A 612 6.46 32.67 -7.68
C THR A 612 5.60 32.31 -8.87
N PHE A 613 4.33 32.67 -8.82
CA PHE A 613 3.40 32.37 -9.89
C PHE A 613 2.66 33.61 -10.37
N GLU A 614 2.52 33.71 -11.69
CA GLU A 614 1.86 34.85 -12.34
C GLU A 614 0.34 34.82 -12.10
N THR A 615 -0.28 33.65 -12.22
CA THR A 615 -1.71 33.46 -11.97
C THR A 615 -1.98 33.31 -10.47
N PRO A 616 -2.85 34.15 -9.87
CA PRO A 616 -3.27 34.01 -8.47
C PRO A 616 -3.95 32.67 -8.20
N TRP A 617 -3.77 32.12 -7.00
CA TRP A 617 -4.40 30.85 -6.61
C TRP A 617 -5.92 30.88 -6.73
N SER A 618 -6.56 32.02 -6.48
CA SER A 618 -8.03 32.17 -6.62
C SER A 618 -8.53 31.88 -8.04
N GLU A 619 -7.74 32.20 -9.07
CA GLU A 619 -8.09 31.90 -10.47
C GLU A 619 -7.93 30.41 -10.77
N ILE A 620 -6.85 29.78 -10.27
CA ILE A 620 -6.66 28.33 -10.37
C ILE A 620 -7.80 27.60 -9.67
N ARG A 621 -8.20 28.08 -8.49
CA ARG A 621 -9.33 27.52 -7.75
C ARG A 621 -10.65 27.64 -8.53
N ALA A 622 -10.91 28.79 -9.15
CA ALA A 622 -12.07 28.97 -10.01
C ALA A 622 -12.04 28.03 -11.23
N ALA A 623 -10.87 27.77 -11.81
CA ALA A 623 -10.70 26.80 -12.89
C ALA A 623 -11.00 25.37 -12.42
N VAL A 624 -10.52 24.96 -11.23
CA VAL A 624 -10.84 23.66 -10.62
C VAL A 624 -12.35 23.50 -10.43
N ASP A 625 -13.01 24.53 -9.88
CA ASP A 625 -14.45 24.50 -9.65
C ASP A 625 -15.25 24.45 -10.96
N ALA A 626 -14.80 25.20 -11.98
CA ALA A 626 -15.38 25.17 -13.32
C ALA A 626 -15.25 23.78 -13.95
N ALA A 627 -14.05 23.18 -13.95
CA ALA A 627 -13.82 21.85 -14.49
C ALA A 627 -14.70 20.80 -13.78
N PHE A 628 -14.72 20.81 -12.44
CA PHE A 628 -15.53 19.88 -11.66
C PHE A 628 -17.04 20.03 -11.94
N SER A 629 -17.53 21.25 -12.15
CA SER A 629 -18.95 21.51 -12.43
C SER A 629 -19.45 20.91 -13.75
N THR A 630 -18.53 20.59 -14.68
CA THR A 630 -18.88 19.93 -15.96
C THR A 630 -19.14 18.44 -15.83
N LEU A 631 -18.77 17.83 -14.69
CA LEU A 631 -19.01 16.41 -14.48
C LEU A 631 -20.51 16.13 -14.32
N PRO A 632 -21.06 15.10 -14.97
CA PRO A 632 -22.45 14.71 -14.76
C PRO A 632 -22.71 14.42 -13.28
N GLU A 633 -23.89 14.77 -12.77
CA GLU A 633 -24.29 14.49 -11.39
C GLU A 633 -24.35 12.98 -11.11
N THR A 634 -24.75 12.20 -12.12
CA THR A 634 -24.68 10.74 -12.09
C THR A 634 -23.24 10.29 -12.26
N PRO A 635 -22.72 9.41 -11.38
CA PRO A 635 -21.41 8.81 -11.59
C PRO A 635 -21.40 8.13 -12.95
N ALA A 636 -20.33 8.35 -13.73
CA ALA A 636 -20.12 7.59 -14.95
C ALA A 636 -20.20 6.09 -14.61
N PRO A 637 -20.71 5.25 -15.53
CA PRO A 637 -20.65 3.81 -15.33
C PRO A 637 -19.22 3.42 -14.94
N PRO A 638 -19.04 2.50 -13.98
CA PRO A 638 -17.71 2.13 -13.52
C PRO A 638 -16.85 1.74 -14.73
N ALA A 639 -15.59 2.16 -14.72
CA ALA A 639 -14.60 1.55 -15.60
C ALA A 639 -14.69 0.03 -15.45
N PRO A 640 -14.40 -0.75 -16.51
CA PRO A 640 -14.37 -2.21 -16.41
C PRO A 640 -13.57 -2.61 -15.17
N PRO A 641 -14.04 -3.64 -14.43
CA PRO A 641 -13.38 -4.05 -13.20
C PRO A 641 -11.90 -4.25 -13.51
N LEU A 642 -11.05 -3.53 -12.77
CA LEU A 642 -9.63 -3.81 -12.71
C LEU A 642 -9.51 -5.32 -12.47
N ASP A 643 -8.74 -6.03 -13.30
CA ASP A 643 -8.63 -7.48 -13.18
C ASP A 643 -8.28 -7.83 -11.73
N ALA A 644 -9.05 -8.77 -11.17
CA ALA A 644 -8.92 -9.19 -9.77
C ALA A 644 -7.49 -9.67 -9.41
N ASP A 645 -6.68 -9.98 -10.43
CA ASP A 645 -5.29 -10.42 -10.32
C ASP A 645 -4.30 -9.24 -10.13
N ASP A 646 -4.67 -7.99 -10.48
CA ASP A 646 -3.86 -6.78 -10.21
C ASP A 646 -4.08 -6.24 -8.78
N PHE A 647 -5.06 -6.80 -8.06
CA PHE A 647 -5.19 -6.69 -6.61
C PHE A 647 -4.27 -7.69 -5.86
N GLY A 648 -3.46 -8.48 -6.57
CA GLY A 648 -2.32 -9.18 -5.95
C GLY A 648 -1.25 -8.21 -5.42
N ILE A 649 -1.29 -6.96 -5.89
CA ILE A 649 -0.61 -5.80 -5.30
C ILE A 649 -1.68 -4.87 -4.67
N VAL A 650 -2.64 -5.47 -3.96
CA VAL A 650 -3.18 -4.83 -2.74
C VAL A 650 -1.97 -4.49 -1.89
N ASP A 651 -1.98 -3.35 -1.23
CA ASP A 651 -0.92 -2.83 -0.34
C ASP A 651 -0.49 -3.87 0.72
N THR A 652 0.25 -4.87 0.24
CA THR A 652 0.96 -5.93 0.93
C THR A 652 2.45 -5.63 0.90
N TYR A 653 2.80 -4.37 0.58
CA TYR A 653 4.03 -3.77 1.04
C TYR A 653 4.13 -3.92 2.55
#